data_AF-O93654-F1
#
_entry.id   AF-O93654-F1
#
_cell.length_a   1.000
_cell.length_b   1.000
_cell.length_c   1.000
_cell.angle_alpha   90.00
_cell.angle_beta   90.00
_cell.angle_gamma   90.00
#
_symmetry.space_group_name_H-M   'P 1'
#
loop_
_entity.id
_entity.type
_entity.pdbx_description
1 polymer ?
#
loop_
_entity_poly.entity_id
_entity_poly.type
_entity_poly.pdbx_seq_one_letter_code
_entity_poly.pdbx_strand_id
1 'polypeptide(L)'
;MNPGIEKYEIRFDFDLKDFTYTSHERIHLAGDWKDIKLDAVRLSVDKVTCNGQPMRFETGQDTVTVKGSFHDKDVIDIDFHAKVSDTLMGLYLSRTKEGTMITTQFESNGARMAFPCVDHPAYKAVFAITVVIDKDYDAISNMPPKRIEVSERKIVEFQDTPKMSTYLLYIGVGKFKYATDKYRDIDLILVSLKDIKSKYPLEIARKSIEFYESYFGIPYALPKMHLISVPEFGAGAMENWGAITFREVALMATENSGSIMKQNAAITIAHEIAHQWFGDLVTMKWWNDLWLNESFATFMSYKTVDSFSKQWDVFADFIRSETGGALRSDSLKNTHPIEVDVKDPDEISQIFDEISYGKGASILRMIEDYAGYEEFRKGISKYLNDHRYGNAEGSDLWTAIEDVSGKPVKRVMEYWIKNPGYPVVSVVKSGNKFRLTQEQFFLDGTRGQGKWPIPLTVMTKSGKKAMLMEESAEIEDMVKVNVNSSGFYRVSYDGESFETVMKNYSKLSNLDRWGLISDLYAFLISGRVSVDDYLARIKGFFEDSDHLIVEEIASQLTGLYLLKPDSNRIRETAASYLSRQVVALGDKQKGEDDKISKIRGIVTQDLAMVDDHFASDLARKFSTLAEDPDLALAKSIAAAKAYGISELASAADKYTDDEIRVRIIAAMGWCSPSDLKSVFELIDKGTIRKQDMLYVFSNMPANPKGRDFFFSNIDRIVALMEHAFEGTGYTSRILETAIPYLGLARYEDVKKKAEQIRKPSYNVGINKGLETLEIVRKLYNKL
;
A
#
# COMPACT_ATOMS: atom_id res chain seq x y z
N MET A 1 5.94 -3.95 32.99
CA MET A 1 6.70 -3.71 31.74
C MET A 1 8.07 -4.30 31.93
N ASN A 2 8.64 -4.84 30.86
CA ASN A 2 10.03 -5.25 30.88
C ASN A 2 10.92 -4.03 31.18
N PRO A 3 11.97 -4.15 31.99
CA PRO A 3 12.88 -3.05 32.32
C PRO A 3 13.58 -2.43 31.08
N GLY A 4 13.75 -3.22 30.02
CA GLY A 4 14.27 -2.79 28.72
C GLY A 4 15.60 -3.46 28.35
N ILE A 5 16.03 -3.26 27.11
CA ILE A 5 17.31 -3.75 26.60
C ILE A 5 18.11 -2.54 26.12
N GLU A 6 19.37 -2.45 26.54
CA GLU A 6 20.26 -1.38 26.11
C GLU A 6 20.82 -1.67 24.72
N LYS A 7 21.35 -2.89 24.54
CA LYS A 7 22.07 -3.28 23.33
C LYS A 7 21.96 -4.78 23.06
N TYR A 8 21.78 -5.12 21.78
CA TYR A 8 21.99 -6.47 21.24
C TYR A 8 23.31 -6.47 20.44
N GLU A 9 24.24 -7.36 20.79
CA GLU A 9 25.39 -7.69 19.96
C GLU A 9 25.16 -9.06 19.34
N ILE A 10 24.98 -9.13 18.02
CA ILE A 10 24.59 -10.38 17.36
C ILE A 10 25.62 -10.71 16.28
N ARG A 11 26.20 -11.91 16.37
CA ARG A 11 27.15 -12.42 15.38
C ARG A 11 26.55 -13.61 14.63
N PHE A 12 26.06 -13.38 13.41
CA PHE A 12 25.56 -14.43 12.52
C PHE A 12 26.69 -15.08 11.71
N ASP A 13 26.83 -16.41 11.79
CA ASP A 13 27.68 -17.20 10.88
C ASP A 13 26.81 -18.00 9.91
N PHE A 14 26.81 -17.62 8.63
CA PHE A 14 25.93 -18.23 7.63
C PHE A 14 26.62 -19.35 6.85
N ASP A 15 26.08 -20.56 6.91
CA ASP A 15 26.38 -21.59 5.93
C ASP A 15 25.47 -21.40 4.71
N LEU A 16 26.06 -20.92 3.61
CA LEU A 16 25.34 -20.64 2.36
C LEU A 16 25.13 -21.88 1.48
N LYS A 17 25.67 -23.04 1.86
CA LYS A 17 25.42 -24.31 1.16
C LYS A 17 24.18 -24.99 1.71
N ASP A 18 24.06 -25.04 3.03
CA ASP A 18 22.93 -25.67 3.73
C ASP A 18 21.83 -24.66 4.10
N PHE A 19 22.06 -23.37 3.84
CA PHE A 19 21.20 -22.25 4.23
C PHE A 19 20.82 -22.29 5.71
N THR A 20 21.85 -22.44 6.55
CA THR A 20 21.73 -22.42 8.00
C THR A 20 22.59 -21.32 8.58
N TYR A 21 22.37 -21.00 9.84
CA TYR A 21 23.27 -20.12 10.57
C TYR A 21 23.40 -20.52 12.02
N THR A 22 24.58 -20.28 12.56
CA THR A 22 24.84 -20.27 14.00
C THR A 22 25.02 -18.84 14.45
N SER A 23 24.65 -18.54 15.68
CA SER A 23 24.74 -17.20 16.25
C SER A 23 25.27 -17.24 17.67
N HIS A 24 26.09 -16.24 17.97
CA HIS A 24 26.43 -15.86 19.34
C HIS A 24 25.88 -14.46 19.57
N GLU A 25 24.94 -14.35 20.50
CA GLU A 25 24.28 -13.10 20.87
C GLU A 25 24.65 -12.69 22.29
N ARG A 26 24.90 -11.40 22.50
CA ARG A 26 25.07 -10.80 23.83
C ARG A 26 24.03 -9.70 24.03
N ILE A 27 23.22 -9.85 25.07
CA ILE A 27 22.12 -8.96 25.41
C ILE A 27 22.51 -8.16 26.65
N HIS A 28 22.69 -6.85 26.49
CA HIS A 28 22.98 -5.93 27.58
C HIS A 28 21.67 -5.43 28.18
N LEU A 29 21.40 -5.81 29.42
CA LEU A 29 20.15 -5.50 30.10
C LEU A 29 20.11 -4.05 30.56
N ALA A 30 18.92 -3.45 30.47
CA ALA A 30 18.61 -2.19 31.15
C ALA A 30 17.64 -2.48 32.30
N GLY A 31 17.95 -2.01 33.51
CA GLY A 31 17.16 -2.23 34.73
C GLY A 31 17.19 -3.67 35.28
N ASP A 32 16.52 -3.89 36.41
CA ASP A 32 16.53 -5.18 37.11
C ASP A 32 15.42 -6.13 36.60
N TRP A 33 15.78 -7.36 36.26
CA TRP A 33 14.89 -8.38 35.72
C TRP A 33 14.70 -9.56 36.68
N LYS A 34 13.46 -10.07 36.76
CA LYS A 34 13.15 -11.36 37.38
C LYS A 34 12.70 -12.33 36.30
N ASP A 35 13.53 -13.32 36.04
CA ASP A 35 13.56 -14.09 34.79
C ASP A 35 13.66 -13.17 33.55
N ILE A 36 14.18 -13.68 32.44
CA ILE A 36 14.22 -12.96 31.17
C ILE A 36 13.46 -13.79 30.16
N LYS A 37 12.29 -13.30 29.75
CA LYS A 37 11.48 -13.93 28.73
C LYS A 37 11.70 -13.21 27.40
N LEU A 38 12.27 -13.92 26.44
CA LEU A 38 12.53 -13.47 25.07
C LEU A 38 11.60 -14.21 24.11
N ASP A 39 11.16 -13.52 23.06
CA ASP A 39 10.48 -14.10 21.91
C ASP A 39 11.52 -14.84 21.05
N ALA A 40 11.23 -16.09 20.69
CA ALA A 40 12.12 -16.95 19.92
C ALA A 40 11.32 -18.05 19.22
N VAL A 41 11.20 -17.97 17.90
CA VAL A 41 10.39 -18.86 17.06
C VAL A 41 11.30 -19.61 16.09
N ARG A 42 11.19 -20.94 16.04
CA ARG A 42 12.00 -21.82 15.16
C ARG A 42 13.52 -21.70 15.39
N LEU A 43 13.94 -21.29 16.58
CA LEU A 43 15.35 -21.20 16.99
C LEU A 43 15.69 -22.36 17.93
N SER A 44 16.87 -22.95 17.76
CA SER A 44 17.42 -23.95 18.69
C SER A 44 18.46 -23.29 19.57
N VAL A 45 18.13 -23.06 20.86
CA VAL A 45 19.06 -22.47 21.83
C VAL A 45 19.95 -23.54 22.43
N ASP A 46 21.26 -23.36 22.29
CA ASP A 46 22.28 -24.32 22.70
C ASP A 46 22.79 -24.05 24.10
N LYS A 47 23.00 -22.77 24.45
CA LYS A 47 23.61 -22.36 25.71
C LYS A 47 23.19 -20.94 26.09
N VAL A 48 23.04 -20.71 27.40
CA VAL A 48 22.83 -19.38 27.97
C VAL A 48 23.77 -19.14 29.14
N THR A 49 24.45 -18.00 29.17
CA THR A 49 25.26 -17.53 30.31
C THR A 49 24.86 -16.11 30.71
N CYS A 50 25.10 -15.75 31.97
CA CYS A 50 25.01 -14.38 32.47
C CYS A 50 26.37 -14.01 33.05
N ASN A 51 27.03 -12.98 32.50
CA ASN A 51 28.39 -12.59 32.89
C ASN A 51 29.37 -13.78 32.93
N GLY A 52 29.24 -14.69 31.96
CA GLY A 52 30.02 -15.93 31.86
C GLY A 52 29.59 -17.08 32.79
N GLN A 53 28.63 -16.88 33.69
CA GLN A 53 28.08 -17.95 34.53
C GLN A 53 26.93 -18.69 33.81
N PRO A 54 26.94 -20.04 33.73
CA PRO A 54 25.85 -20.80 33.12
C PRO A 54 24.50 -20.53 33.79
N MET A 55 23.48 -20.28 32.96
CA MET A 55 22.11 -20.05 33.43
C MET A 55 21.20 -21.20 33.04
N ARG A 56 20.20 -21.48 33.88
CA ARG A 56 19.09 -22.35 33.50
C ARG A 56 18.14 -21.57 32.58
N PHE A 57 17.70 -22.19 31.50
CA PHE A 57 16.69 -21.63 30.61
C PHE A 57 15.65 -22.69 30.24
N GLU A 58 14.48 -22.23 29.80
CA GLU A 58 13.37 -23.06 29.33
C GLU A 58 12.94 -22.56 27.94
N THR A 59 12.88 -23.46 26.96
CA THR A 59 12.38 -23.19 25.62
C THR A 59 10.89 -23.56 25.55
N GLY A 60 10.03 -22.55 25.36
CA GLY A 60 8.62 -22.72 25.05
C GLY A 60 8.38 -22.87 23.55
N GLN A 61 7.10 -22.79 23.13
CA GLN A 61 6.73 -22.84 21.72
C GLN A 61 7.34 -21.67 20.92
N ASP A 62 7.20 -20.45 21.45
CA ASP A 62 7.58 -19.20 20.77
C ASP A 62 8.49 -18.32 21.63
N THR A 63 9.06 -18.86 22.72
CA THR A 63 9.79 -18.07 23.72
C THR A 63 10.95 -18.84 24.33
N VAL A 64 11.99 -18.12 24.74
CA VAL A 64 13.08 -18.63 25.60
C VAL A 64 13.03 -17.86 26.92
N THR A 65 12.94 -18.57 28.03
CA THR A 65 12.94 -17.96 29.37
C THR A 65 14.20 -18.32 30.14
N VAL A 66 15.08 -17.35 30.36
CA VAL A 66 16.26 -17.48 31.22
C VAL A 66 15.84 -17.29 32.68
N LYS A 67 16.09 -18.27 33.54
CA LYS A 67 15.64 -18.28 34.94
C LYS A 67 16.67 -17.61 35.85
N GLY A 68 16.23 -16.69 36.69
CA GLY A 68 17.12 -16.04 37.66
C GLY A 68 16.66 -14.65 38.09
N SER A 69 17.57 -13.93 38.74
CA SER A 69 17.45 -12.50 39.00
C SER A 69 18.67 -11.83 38.40
N PHE A 70 18.43 -10.81 37.60
CA PHE A 70 19.45 -10.13 36.83
C PHE A 70 19.38 -8.64 37.13
N HIS A 71 20.53 -8.00 37.16
CA HIS A 71 20.67 -6.60 37.51
C HIS A 71 20.91 -5.74 36.27
N ASP A 72 20.66 -4.43 36.40
CA ASP A 72 21.05 -3.46 35.38
C ASP A 72 22.52 -3.67 34.97
N LYS A 73 22.79 -3.64 33.64
CA LYS A 73 24.10 -3.89 33.02
C LYS A 73 24.62 -5.33 33.06
N ASP A 74 23.86 -6.30 33.57
CA ASP A 74 24.20 -7.70 33.34
C ASP A 74 24.16 -8.01 31.83
N VAL A 75 25.05 -8.90 31.39
CA VAL A 75 25.14 -9.35 30.00
C VAL A 75 24.74 -10.81 29.92
N ILE A 76 23.72 -11.08 29.11
CA ILE A 76 23.28 -12.45 28.79
C ILE A 76 23.90 -12.87 27.46
N ASP A 77 24.69 -13.93 27.46
CA ASP A 77 25.16 -14.55 26.21
C ASP A 77 24.25 -15.72 25.85
N ILE A 78 23.81 -15.79 24.60
CA ILE A 78 22.98 -16.87 24.05
C ILE A 78 23.66 -17.42 22.80
N ASP A 79 24.00 -18.71 22.83
CA ASP A 79 24.40 -19.45 21.64
C ASP A 79 23.17 -20.17 21.07
N PHE A 80 22.90 -19.99 19.78
CA PHE A 80 21.76 -20.62 19.11
C PHE A 80 22.03 -20.87 17.63
N HIS A 81 21.21 -21.70 17.01
CA HIS A 81 21.26 -21.97 15.58
C HIS A 81 19.86 -22.16 14.98
N ALA A 82 19.75 -21.90 13.67
CA ALA A 82 18.52 -22.09 12.92
C ALA A 82 18.78 -22.29 11.42
N LYS A 83 17.72 -22.66 10.71
CA LYS A 83 17.69 -22.65 9.24
C LYS A 83 17.15 -21.30 8.76
N VAL A 84 17.70 -20.80 7.66
CA VAL A 84 17.10 -19.66 6.96
C VAL A 84 15.75 -20.11 6.39
N SER A 85 14.71 -19.30 6.56
CA SER A 85 13.36 -19.67 6.17
C SER A 85 13.18 -19.72 4.64
N ASP A 86 12.33 -20.63 4.17
CA ASP A 86 11.80 -20.62 2.79
C ASP A 86 10.47 -19.84 2.69
N THR A 87 9.94 -19.33 3.81
CA THR A 87 8.79 -18.40 3.85
C THR A 87 9.27 -16.95 3.73
N LEU A 88 8.42 -16.01 3.30
CA LEU A 88 8.79 -14.61 3.08
C LEU A 88 8.80 -13.75 4.37
N MET A 89 9.15 -14.35 5.51
CA MET A 89 9.06 -13.76 6.86
C MET A 89 10.27 -14.18 7.70
N GLY A 90 10.71 -13.31 8.62
CA GLY A 90 11.91 -13.54 9.43
C GLY A 90 13.17 -13.36 8.61
N LEU A 91 14.19 -14.17 8.86
CA LEU A 91 15.39 -14.27 8.02
C LEU A 91 15.16 -15.36 6.96
N TYR A 92 15.11 -14.98 5.69
CA TYR A 92 14.62 -15.88 4.63
C TYR A 92 15.42 -15.82 3.33
N LEU A 93 15.22 -16.83 2.48
CA LEU A 93 15.81 -16.94 1.16
C LEU A 93 14.94 -16.31 0.08
N SER A 94 15.54 -15.43 -0.71
CA SER A 94 14.94 -14.82 -1.90
C SER A 94 15.72 -15.25 -3.14
N ARG A 95 15.04 -15.79 -4.16
CA ARG A 95 15.67 -16.43 -5.33
C ARG A 95 15.28 -15.76 -6.65
N THR A 96 16.26 -15.67 -7.56
CA THR A 96 16.07 -15.28 -8.96
C THR A 96 17.03 -16.07 -9.86
N LYS A 97 16.90 -15.93 -11.19
CA LYS A 97 17.82 -16.57 -12.17
C LYS A 97 19.27 -16.13 -12.00
N GLU A 98 19.48 -14.89 -11.54
CA GLU A 98 20.79 -14.28 -11.33
C GLU A 98 21.47 -14.73 -10.03
N GLY A 99 20.72 -15.29 -9.07
CA GLY A 99 21.28 -15.74 -7.80
C GLY A 99 20.26 -15.87 -6.67
N THR A 100 20.77 -16.23 -5.50
CA THR A 100 20.01 -16.31 -4.24
C THR A 100 20.60 -15.31 -3.24
N MET A 101 19.74 -14.64 -2.49
CA MET A 101 20.12 -13.82 -1.35
C MET A 101 19.41 -14.28 -0.08
N ILE A 102 20.03 -14.02 1.06
CA ILE A 102 19.38 -14.01 2.37
C ILE A 102 18.94 -12.58 2.63
N THR A 103 17.72 -12.41 3.12
CA THR A 103 17.18 -11.09 3.50
C THR A 103 16.22 -11.22 4.68
N THR A 104 15.66 -10.10 5.13
CA THR A 104 14.80 -10.05 6.32
C THR A 104 13.46 -9.39 6.04
N GLN A 105 12.40 -9.88 6.70
CA GLN A 105 11.14 -9.19 6.87
C GLN A 105 10.71 -9.38 8.33
N PHE A 106 10.86 -8.33 9.15
CA PHE A 106 10.62 -8.42 10.59
C PHE A 106 9.37 -7.69 11.06
N GLU A 107 8.76 -6.84 10.25
CA GLU A 107 7.47 -6.26 10.61
C GLU A 107 6.35 -7.29 10.47
N SER A 108 5.48 -7.48 11.47
CA SER A 108 5.42 -6.79 12.78
C SER A 108 6.18 -7.52 13.90
N ASN A 109 6.39 -8.82 13.76
CA ASN A 109 6.93 -9.69 14.81
C ASN A 109 7.86 -10.79 14.25
N GLY A 110 8.51 -10.52 13.11
CA GLY A 110 9.38 -11.50 12.45
C GLY A 110 10.80 -11.56 13.01
N ALA A 111 11.23 -10.59 13.82
CA ALA A 111 12.60 -10.59 14.38
C ALA A 111 12.83 -11.79 15.31
N ARG A 112 11.80 -12.21 16.05
CA ARG A 112 11.83 -13.44 16.88
C ARG A 112 12.11 -14.73 16.10
N MET A 113 11.92 -14.71 14.77
CA MET A 113 12.26 -15.85 13.90
C MET A 113 13.73 -15.87 13.48
N ALA A 114 14.50 -14.83 13.83
CA ALA A 114 15.90 -14.68 13.46
C ALA A 114 16.84 -14.75 14.68
N PHE A 115 16.43 -14.19 15.82
CA PHE A 115 17.20 -14.19 17.07
C PHE A 115 16.29 -14.04 18.30
N PRO A 116 16.70 -14.53 19.50
CA PRO A 116 15.95 -14.30 20.74
C PRO A 116 15.93 -12.83 21.15
N CYS A 117 14.76 -12.19 21.21
CA CYS A 117 14.66 -10.78 21.57
C CYS A 117 13.35 -10.40 22.27
N VAL A 118 13.28 -9.20 22.84
CA VAL A 118 11.99 -8.58 23.19
C VAL A 118 11.41 -7.97 21.92
N ASP A 119 10.59 -8.74 21.19
CA ASP A 119 10.15 -8.40 19.84
C ASP A 119 8.88 -7.53 19.88
N HIS A 120 9.07 -6.28 20.30
CA HIS A 120 8.00 -5.34 20.59
C HIS A 120 8.47 -3.90 20.36
N PRO A 121 7.69 -3.04 19.68
CA PRO A 121 8.17 -1.74 19.15
C PRO A 121 8.57 -0.72 20.22
N ALA A 122 7.96 -0.76 21.42
CA ALA A 122 8.40 0.08 22.55
C ALA A 122 9.81 -0.23 23.10
N TYR A 123 10.35 -1.44 22.88
CA TYR A 123 11.61 -1.87 23.49
C TYR A 123 12.78 -1.65 22.54
N LYS A 124 12.97 -0.39 22.14
CA LYS A 124 14.09 -0.01 21.29
C LYS A 124 15.43 -0.31 21.95
N ALA A 125 16.42 -0.73 21.17
CA ALA A 125 17.78 -1.02 21.61
C ALA A 125 18.81 -0.59 20.55
N VAL A 126 20.09 -0.54 20.94
CA VAL A 126 21.21 -0.45 20.00
C VAL A 126 21.50 -1.83 19.43
N PHE A 127 21.79 -1.94 18.14
CA PHE A 127 22.22 -3.20 17.50
C PHE A 127 23.65 -3.08 17.01
N ALA A 128 24.49 -4.04 17.41
CA ALA A 128 25.83 -4.24 16.85
C ALA A 128 25.87 -5.58 16.14
N ILE A 129 25.95 -5.53 14.82
CA ILE A 129 25.80 -6.71 13.97
C ILE A 129 27.16 -7.10 13.40
N THR A 130 27.46 -8.39 13.48
CA THR A 130 28.57 -9.00 12.75
C THR A 130 28.04 -10.14 11.90
N VAL A 131 28.43 -10.16 10.63
CA VAL A 131 28.04 -11.19 9.67
C VAL A 131 29.28 -11.93 9.17
N VAL A 132 29.25 -13.25 9.21
CA VAL A 132 30.31 -14.13 8.71
C VAL A 132 29.78 -15.01 7.59
N ILE A 133 30.45 -14.92 6.44
CA ILE A 133 29.97 -15.42 5.16
C ILE A 133 31.14 -15.90 4.29
N ASP A 134 30.83 -16.56 3.18
CA ASP A 134 31.84 -16.90 2.17
C ASP A 134 32.47 -15.64 1.55
N LYS A 135 33.76 -15.71 1.24
CA LYS A 135 34.56 -14.55 0.79
C LYS A 135 34.01 -13.80 -0.43
N ASP A 136 33.27 -14.51 -1.29
CA ASP A 136 32.72 -13.98 -2.54
C ASP A 136 31.30 -13.40 -2.38
N TYR A 137 30.75 -13.36 -1.17
CA TYR A 137 29.45 -12.77 -0.84
C TYR A 137 29.64 -11.45 -0.10
N ASP A 138 28.68 -10.55 -0.22
CA ASP A 138 28.60 -9.32 0.56
C ASP A 138 27.54 -9.41 1.64
N ALA A 139 27.72 -8.61 2.70
CA ALA A 139 26.75 -8.43 3.77
C ALA A 139 26.31 -6.96 3.81
N ILE A 140 25.01 -6.74 4.05
CA ILE A 140 24.40 -5.43 4.24
C ILE A 140 23.62 -5.46 5.55
N SER A 141 23.73 -4.39 6.34
CA SER A 141 22.89 -4.14 7.52
C SER A 141 22.54 -2.65 7.59
N ASN A 142 21.85 -2.19 8.63
CA ASN A 142 21.37 -0.80 8.79
C ASN A 142 22.49 0.24 8.72
N MET A 143 23.65 -0.07 9.32
CA MET A 143 24.82 0.83 9.40
C MET A 143 25.94 0.43 8.43
N PRO A 144 26.88 1.33 8.10
CA PRO A 144 28.02 0.98 7.28
C PRO A 144 28.99 0.04 8.04
N PRO A 145 29.82 -0.75 7.32
CA PRO A 145 30.87 -1.55 7.94
C PRO A 145 31.83 -0.68 8.76
N LYS A 146 32.10 -1.10 9.99
CA LYS A 146 33.19 -0.60 10.83
C LYS A 146 34.51 -1.27 10.46
N ARG A 147 34.46 -2.59 10.20
CA ARG A 147 35.62 -3.40 9.85
C ARG A 147 35.20 -4.55 8.92
N ILE A 148 36.05 -4.83 7.94
CA ILE A 148 35.92 -5.99 7.05
C ILE A 148 37.22 -6.78 7.11
N GLU A 149 37.15 -8.07 7.41
CA GLU A 149 38.28 -8.99 7.38
C GLU A 149 38.00 -10.11 6.40
N VAL A 150 38.95 -10.40 5.51
CA VAL A 150 38.84 -11.48 4.52
C VAL A 150 40.00 -12.45 4.73
N SER A 151 39.67 -13.69 5.08
CA SER A 151 40.60 -14.81 5.18
C SER A 151 40.02 -16.02 4.42
N GLU A 152 39.85 -17.17 5.07
CA GLU A 152 39.07 -18.30 4.52
C GLU A 152 37.58 -17.93 4.36
N ARG A 153 37.08 -17.11 5.30
CA ARG A 153 35.74 -16.53 5.32
C ARG A 153 35.85 -15.00 5.38
N LYS A 154 34.77 -14.31 5.03
CA LYS A 154 34.64 -12.84 5.18
C LYS A 154 33.84 -12.55 6.45
N ILE A 155 34.40 -11.68 7.28
CA ILE A 155 33.77 -11.14 8.49
C ILE A 155 33.49 -9.66 8.24
N VAL A 156 32.23 -9.26 8.38
CA VAL A 156 31.78 -7.87 8.25
C VAL A 156 31.21 -7.44 9.60
N GLU A 157 31.95 -6.59 10.31
CA GLU A 157 31.51 -5.95 11.55
C GLU A 157 30.93 -4.58 11.19
N PHE A 158 29.65 -4.37 11.46
CA PHE A 158 28.96 -3.10 11.21
C PHE A 158 29.11 -2.13 12.39
N GLN A 159 28.92 -0.84 12.14
CA GLN A 159 28.83 0.14 13.23
C GLN A 159 27.53 -0.06 14.02
N ASP A 160 27.55 0.32 15.30
CA ASP A 160 26.37 0.31 16.16
C ASP A 160 25.25 1.21 15.58
N THR A 161 24.01 0.73 15.60
CA THR A 161 22.84 1.53 15.22
C THR A 161 22.51 2.57 16.29
N PRO A 162 21.78 3.65 15.96
CA PRO A 162 21.00 4.36 16.97
C PRO A 162 19.99 3.43 17.64
N LYS A 163 19.41 3.90 18.76
CA LYS A 163 18.35 3.18 19.46
C LYS A 163 17.13 3.03 18.52
N MET A 164 16.78 1.79 18.18
CA MET A 164 15.72 1.46 17.22
C MET A 164 14.96 0.20 17.61
N SER A 165 13.79 -0.03 17.00
CA SER A 165 12.97 -1.22 17.25
C SER A 165 13.50 -2.45 16.49
N THR A 166 13.21 -3.65 17.01
CA THR A 166 13.63 -4.94 16.41
C THR A 166 13.19 -5.10 14.96
N TYR A 167 11.97 -4.66 14.64
CA TYR A 167 11.38 -4.82 13.31
C TYR A 167 12.12 -4.05 12.20
N LEU A 168 12.92 -3.04 12.56
CA LEU A 168 13.70 -2.22 11.63
C LEU A 168 15.05 -2.84 11.25
N LEU A 169 15.51 -3.82 12.02
CA LEU A 169 16.80 -4.47 11.78
C LEU A 169 16.80 -5.16 10.41
N TYR A 170 17.85 -4.90 9.63
CA TYR A 170 18.05 -5.52 8.32
C TYR A 170 19.32 -6.37 8.31
N ILE A 171 19.20 -7.55 7.71
CA ILE A 171 20.35 -8.43 7.39
C ILE A 171 20.18 -8.91 5.95
N GLY A 172 21.12 -8.53 5.08
CA GLY A 172 21.17 -8.97 3.69
C GLY A 172 22.48 -9.67 3.39
N VAL A 173 22.45 -10.83 2.73
CA VAL A 173 23.64 -11.54 2.23
C VAL A 173 23.43 -11.95 0.79
N GLY A 174 24.36 -11.62 -0.10
CA GLY A 174 24.21 -11.92 -1.52
C GLY A 174 25.40 -11.48 -2.37
N LYS A 175 25.33 -11.79 -3.66
CA LYS A 175 26.27 -11.30 -4.67
C LYS A 175 25.66 -10.09 -5.35
N PHE A 176 25.84 -8.94 -4.74
CA PHE A 176 25.14 -7.73 -5.15
C PHE A 176 25.91 -6.92 -6.19
N LYS A 177 25.16 -6.20 -7.00
CA LYS A 177 25.62 -5.10 -7.85
C LYS A 177 25.18 -3.80 -7.22
N TYR A 178 26.01 -2.77 -7.37
CA TYR A 178 25.83 -1.49 -6.71
C TYR A 178 25.84 -0.34 -7.70
N ALA A 179 24.98 0.65 -7.48
CA ALA A 179 25.13 2.00 -7.99
C ALA A 179 25.06 2.97 -6.82
N THR A 180 25.88 4.02 -6.85
CA THR A 180 25.99 4.94 -5.72
C THR A 180 25.72 6.38 -6.15
N ASP A 181 25.23 7.16 -5.19
CA ASP A 181 25.08 8.60 -5.23
C ASP A 181 25.33 9.16 -3.83
N LYS A 182 25.29 10.49 -3.67
CA LYS A 182 25.43 11.15 -2.38
C LYS A 182 24.45 12.29 -2.22
N TYR A 183 23.98 12.50 -1.00
CA TYR A 183 23.29 13.70 -0.57
C TYR A 183 24.01 14.30 0.64
N ARG A 184 24.79 15.36 0.42
CA ARG A 184 25.76 15.88 1.41
C ARG A 184 26.69 14.75 1.87
N ASP A 185 26.69 14.41 3.15
CA ASP A 185 27.51 13.34 3.74
C ASP A 185 26.82 11.97 3.77
N ILE A 186 25.59 11.85 3.23
CA ILE A 186 24.83 10.60 3.22
C ILE A 186 25.12 9.82 1.93
N ASP A 187 25.62 8.60 2.07
CA ASP A 187 25.81 7.68 0.94
C ASP A 187 24.48 7.03 0.53
N LEU A 188 24.05 7.26 -0.71
CA LEU A 188 22.86 6.63 -1.28
C LEU A 188 23.29 5.45 -2.16
N ILE A 189 22.81 4.25 -1.86
CA ILE A 189 23.33 3.00 -2.43
C ILE A 189 22.18 2.16 -2.97
N LEU A 190 22.11 2.00 -4.29
CA LEU A 190 21.16 1.12 -4.95
C LEU A 190 21.79 -0.26 -5.09
N VAL A 191 21.08 -1.29 -4.63
CA VAL A 191 21.55 -2.68 -4.56
C VAL A 191 20.61 -3.60 -5.30
N SER A 192 21.16 -4.50 -6.11
CA SER A 192 20.38 -5.52 -6.82
C SER A 192 21.22 -6.77 -7.11
N LEU A 193 20.57 -7.93 -7.26
CA LEU A 193 21.18 -9.12 -7.88
C LEU A 193 21.27 -8.98 -9.42
N LYS A 194 20.36 -8.20 -10.01
CA LYS A 194 20.31 -7.90 -11.46
C LYS A 194 21.18 -6.70 -11.81
N ASP A 195 21.49 -6.56 -13.10
CA ASP A 195 22.16 -5.37 -13.62
C ASP A 195 21.33 -4.10 -13.36
N ILE A 196 21.98 -3.09 -12.77
CA ILE A 196 21.38 -1.79 -12.53
C ILE A 196 21.48 -0.98 -13.82
N LYS A 197 20.32 -0.66 -14.41
CA LYS A 197 20.24 0.02 -15.71
C LYS A 197 20.16 1.55 -15.62
N SER A 198 19.79 2.08 -14.45
CA SER A 198 19.56 3.50 -14.23
C SER A 198 19.83 3.89 -12.79
N LYS A 199 20.10 5.18 -12.56
CA LYS A 199 20.16 5.80 -11.22
C LYS A 199 18.88 6.53 -10.84
N TYR A 200 17.82 6.41 -11.65
CA TYR A 200 16.53 7.03 -11.37
C TYR A 200 16.03 6.81 -9.93
N PRO A 201 16.07 5.60 -9.34
CA PRO A 201 15.69 5.41 -7.94
C PRO A 201 16.52 6.23 -6.95
N LEU A 202 17.83 6.38 -7.19
CA LEU A 202 18.72 7.21 -6.37
C LEU A 202 18.41 8.70 -6.51
N GLU A 203 17.96 9.13 -7.70
CA GLU A 203 17.52 10.51 -7.91
C GLU A 203 16.28 10.84 -7.10
N ILE A 204 15.28 9.94 -7.11
CA ILE A 204 14.08 10.07 -6.29
C ILE A 204 14.45 10.08 -4.80
N ALA A 205 15.34 9.17 -4.37
CA ALA A 205 15.77 9.12 -2.99
C ALA A 205 16.41 10.44 -2.53
N ARG A 206 17.31 11.00 -3.34
CA ARG A 206 17.96 12.29 -3.06
C ARG A 206 16.94 13.42 -2.89
N LYS A 207 16.02 13.55 -3.85
CA LYS A 207 14.96 14.58 -3.83
C LYS A 207 14.02 14.41 -2.64
N SER A 208 13.73 13.16 -2.26
CA SER A 208 12.85 12.85 -1.13
C SER A 208 13.50 13.23 0.20
N ILE A 209 14.78 12.86 0.41
CA ILE A 209 15.52 13.24 1.62
C ILE A 209 15.60 14.78 1.74
N GLU A 210 15.93 15.47 0.64
CA GLU A 210 15.98 16.94 0.62
C GLU A 210 14.64 17.57 1.01
N PHE A 211 13.52 17.05 0.48
CA PHE A 211 12.19 17.51 0.84
C PHE A 211 11.88 17.26 2.32
N TYR A 212 12.11 16.07 2.84
CA TYR A 212 11.77 15.71 4.22
C TYR A 212 12.58 16.49 5.24
N GLU A 213 13.87 16.68 5.02
CA GLU A 213 14.69 17.50 5.91
C GLU A 213 14.22 18.95 5.96
N SER A 214 13.86 19.51 4.81
CA SER A 214 13.32 20.86 4.71
C SER A 214 11.94 20.97 5.38
N TYR A 215 11.06 19.99 5.14
CA TYR A 215 9.70 19.99 5.64
C TYR A 215 9.64 19.79 7.16
N PHE A 216 10.34 18.77 7.69
CA PHE A 216 10.37 18.43 9.11
C PHE A 216 11.36 19.28 9.92
N GLY A 217 12.38 19.88 9.27
CA GLY A 217 13.44 20.61 9.96
C GLY A 217 14.38 19.69 10.77
N ILE A 218 14.46 18.41 10.39
CA ILE A 218 15.26 17.39 11.08
C ILE A 218 16.11 16.66 10.03
N PRO A 219 17.45 16.72 10.12
CA PRO A 219 18.32 15.97 9.22
C PRO A 219 18.11 14.46 9.34
N TYR A 220 18.30 13.74 8.23
CA TYR A 220 18.35 12.29 8.21
C TYR A 220 19.44 11.78 9.17
N ALA A 221 19.11 10.77 9.96
CA ALA A 221 19.89 10.39 11.13
C ALA A 221 21.12 9.52 10.84
N LEU A 222 21.16 8.82 9.70
CA LEU A 222 22.18 7.80 9.42
C LEU A 222 23.17 8.25 8.34
N PRO A 223 24.41 7.73 8.32
CA PRO A 223 25.44 8.12 7.34
C PRO A 223 25.20 7.55 5.95
N LYS A 224 24.27 6.61 5.78
CA LYS A 224 23.98 5.97 4.50
C LYS A 224 22.53 5.52 4.43
N MET A 225 22.07 5.26 3.20
CA MET A 225 20.77 4.67 2.90
C MET A 225 20.93 3.70 1.73
N HIS A 226 20.62 2.41 1.96
CA HIS A 226 20.49 1.46 0.87
C HIS A 226 19.06 1.41 0.37
N LEU A 227 18.90 1.28 -0.95
CA LEU A 227 17.67 0.91 -1.64
C LEU A 227 17.91 -0.47 -2.23
N ILE A 228 17.30 -1.50 -1.66
CA ILE A 228 17.65 -2.89 -1.92
C ILE A 228 16.52 -3.57 -2.69
N SER A 229 16.84 -4.03 -3.90
CA SER A 229 15.92 -4.79 -4.76
C SER A 229 15.88 -6.25 -4.29
N VAL A 230 14.74 -6.66 -3.74
CA VAL A 230 14.51 -8.01 -3.23
C VAL A 230 13.59 -8.80 -4.17
N PRO A 231 14.07 -9.87 -4.81
CA PRO A 231 13.23 -10.84 -5.51
C PRO A 231 12.26 -11.55 -4.55
N GLU A 232 11.19 -12.17 -5.05
CA GLU A 232 10.27 -12.97 -4.23
C GLU A 232 9.87 -12.28 -2.90
N PHE A 233 9.54 -10.98 -2.95
CA PHE A 233 9.24 -10.22 -1.74
C PHE A 233 7.74 -10.20 -1.43
N GLY A 234 7.37 -10.68 -0.24
CA GLY A 234 5.98 -10.77 0.20
C GLY A 234 5.34 -9.39 0.32
N ALA A 235 6.02 -8.45 0.97
CA ALA A 235 5.60 -7.06 1.08
C ALA A 235 5.84 -6.27 -0.23
N GLY A 236 5.34 -5.04 -0.30
CA GLY A 236 5.60 -4.13 -1.42
C GLY A 236 6.99 -3.48 -1.33
N ALA A 237 7.29 -3.00 -0.13
CA ALA A 237 8.53 -2.38 0.32
C ALA A 237 8.59 -2.51 1.87
N MET A 238 9.73 -2.18 2.49
CA MET A 238 9.91 -2.18 3.94
C MET A 238 10.97 -1.15 4.34
N GLU A 239 10.65 -0.33 5.34
CA GLU A 239 11.35 0.89 5.74
C GLU A 239 12.62 0.69 6.55
N ASN A 240 13.19 -0.52 6.56
CA ASN A 240 14.38 -0.87 7.36
C ASN A 240 15.38 0.28 7.46
N TRP A 241 15.65 0.77 8.67
CA TRP A 241 16.31 2.06 8.87
C TRP A 241 17.71 2.09 8.22
N GLY A 242 17.88 2.88 7.16
CA GLY A 242 19.12 2.96 6.37
C GLY A 242 19.42 1.77 5.44
N ALA A 243 18.51 0.79 5.32
CA ALA A 243 18.63 -0.39 4.48
C ALA A 243 17.28 -0.83 3.88
N ILE A 244 16.57 0.12 3.28
CA ILE A 244 15.19 -0.04 2.79
C ILE A 244 15.12 -1.11 1.70
N THR A 245 14.13 -2.00 1.78
CA THR A 245 13.90 -3.03 0.77
C THR A 245 12.68 -2.76 -0.09
N PHE A 246 12.73 -3.22 -1.34
CA PHE A 246 11.71 -2.98 -2.35
C PHE A 246 11.53 -4.21 -3.23
N ARG A 247 10.32 -4.41 -3.76
CA ARG A 247 10.12 -5.27 -4.93
C ARG A 247 10.95 -4.77 -6.11
N GLU A 248 11.44 -5.70 -6.93
CA GLU A 248 12.31 -5.40 -8.08
C GLU A 248 11.73 -4.31 -8.99
N VAL A 249 10.43 -4.35 -9.26
CA VAL A 249 9.75 -3.37 -10.13
C VAL A 249 9.96 -1.91 -9.69
N ALA A 250 9.99 -1.60 -8.39
CA ALA A 250 10.17 -0.22 -7.94
C ALA A 250 11.60 0.30 -8.23
N LEU A 251 12.60 -0.58 -8.15
CA LEU A 251 14.01 -0.21 -8.31
C LEU A 251 14.58 -0.49 -9.70
N MET A 252 13.84 -1.19 -10.56
CA MET A 252 14.16 -1.36 -11.98
C MET A 252 13.60 -0.23 -12.87
N ALA A 253 12.81 0.69 -12.30
CA ALA A 253 12.31 1.86 -13.01
C ALA A 253 13.47 2.72 -13.54
N THR A 254 13.34 3.17 -14.78
CA THR A 254 14.31 4.03 -15.47
C THR A 254 13.64 5.29 -15.99
N GLU A 255 14.44 6.24 -16.48
CA GLU A 255 13.95 7.45 -17.15
C GLU A 255 13.09 7.13 -18.39
N ASN A 256 13.25 5.94 -18.98
CA ASN A 256 12.52 5.47 -20.16
C ASN A 256 11.38 4.49 -19.86
N SER A 257 11.13 4.16 -18.59
CA SER A 257 9.99 3.32 -18.18
C SER A 257 8.66 4.01 -18.50
N GLY A 258 7.57 3.24 -18.56
CA GLY A 258 6.23 3.79 -18.70
C GLY A 258 5.88 4.78 -17.60
N SER A 259 5.02 5.74 -17.90
CA SER A 259 4.63 6.81 -16.98
C SER A 259 4.03 6.25 -15.69
N ILE A 260 3.23 5.18 -15.79
CA ILE A 260 2.64 4.49 -14.63
C ILE A 260 3.74 3.91 -13.72
N MET A 261 4.73 3.24 -14.31
CA MET A 261 5.82 2.59 -13.58
C MET A 261 6.70 3.62 -12.86
N LYS A 262 7.09 4.70 -13.56
CA LYS A 262 7.90 5.79 -12.99
C LYS A 262 7.22 6.44 -11.78
N GLN A 263 5.94 6.80 -11.92
CA GLN A 263 5.17 7.43 -10.84
C GLN A 263 5.05 6.50 -9.62
N ASN A 264 4.69 5.24 -9.83
CA ASN A 264 4.56 4.27 -8.75
C ASN A 264 5.90 4.04 -8.03
N ALA A 265 7.00 3.92 -8.77
CA ALA A 265 8.33 3.81 -8.19
C ALA A 265 8.68 5.06 -7.36
N ALA A 266 8.41 6.26 -7.89
CA ALA A 266 8.69 7.50 -7.18
C ALA A 266 7.91 7.62 -5.86
N ILE A 267 6.60 7.32 -5.89
CA ILE A 267 5.73 7.35 -4.71
C ILE A 267 6.20 6.31 -3.68
N THR A 268 6.47 5.08 -4.11
CA THR A 268 6.94 4.01 -3.20
C THR A 268 8.27 4.37 -2.55
N ILE A 269 9.26 4.86 -3.33
CA ILE A 269 10.56 5.27 -2.77
C ILE A 269 10.39 6.43 -1.79
N ALA A 270 9.56 7.43 -2.11
CA ALA A 270 9.30 8.54 -1.20
C ALA A 270 8.60 8.05 0.09
N HIS A 271 7.63 7.13 -0.01
CA HIS A 271 6.93 6.52 1.13
C HIS A 271 7.90 5.87 2.12
N GLU A 272 8.76 4.97 1.65
CA GLU A 272 9.73 4.31 2.53
C GLU A 272 10.75 5.27 3.16
N ILE A 273 11.07 6.36 2.45
CA ILE A 273 11.98 7.38 2.97
C ILE A 273 11.27 8.26 4.01
N ALA A 274 9.96 8.50 3.89
CA ALA A 274 9.20 9.21 4.92
C ALA A 274 9.25 8.47 6.26
N HIS A 275 9.26 7.13 6.21
CA HIS A 275 9.31 6.30 7.41
C HIS A 275 10.58 6.49 8.26
N GLN A 276 11.65 6.99 7.64
CA GLN A 276 12.91 7.29 8.34
C GLN A 276 12.73 8.36 9.44
N TRP A 277 11.65 9.15 9.37
CA TRP A 277 11.18 10.04 10.45
C TRP A 277 9.98 9.45 11.22
N PHE A 278 9.04 8.80 10.52
CA PHE A 278 7.82 8.21 11.08
C PHE A 278 7.83 6.68 11.04
N GLY A 279 7.98 6.03 12.18
CA GLY A 279 8.20 4.57 12.26
C GLY A 279 9.61 4.28 12.75
N ASP A 280 10.61 5.00 12.25
CA ASP A 280 12.01 4.78 12.64
C ASP A 280 12.46 5.69 13.79
N LEU A 281 12.70 6.96 13.47
CA LEU A 281 13.16 7.97 14.42
C LEU A 281 12.17 8.10 15.58
N VAL A 282 10.88 8.18 15.27
CA VAL A 282 9.78 8.09 16.24
C VAL A 282 8.94 6.87 15.90
N THR A 283 8.89 5.89 16.80
CA THR A 283 8.11 4.66 16.59
C THR A 283 6.88 4.67 17.49
N MET A 284 5.79 4.02 17.09
CA MET A 284 4.65 3.80 17.96
C MET A 284 5.04 3.07 19.27
N LYS A 285 4.32 3.32 20.37
CA LYS A 285 4.47 2.51 21.59
C LYS A 285 3.95 1.08 21.39
N TRP A 286 2.86 0.93 20.63
CA TRP A 286 2.29 -0.36 20.30
C TRP A 286 1.60 -0.31 18.93
N TRP A 287 1.33 -1.48 18.37
CA TRP A 287 0.81 -1.66 17.01
C TRP A 287 -0.54 -0.98 16.74
N ASN A 288 -1.29 -0.59 17.79
CA ASN A 288 -2.52 0.20 17.67
C ASN A 288 -2.32 1.50 16.87
N ASP A 289 -1.10 2.07 16.90
CA ASP A 289 -0.75 3.31 16.20
C ASP A 289 0.08 3.07 14.93
N LEU A 290 0.26 1.82 14.47
CA LEU A 290 1.02 1.58 13.25
C LEU A 290 0.35 2.25 12.01
N TRP A 291 -0.98 2.40 12.02
CA TRP A 291 -1.71 3.14 10.98
C TRP A 291 -1.18 4.57 10.81
N LEU A 292 -0.68 5.18 11.91
CA LEU A 292 -0.20 6.54 11.91
C LEU A 292 1.04 6.65 11.03
N ASN A 293 1.98 5.71 11.18
CA ASN A 293 3.19 5.68 10.37
C ASN A 293 2.84 5.52 8.89
N GLU A 294 2.00 4.52 8.56
CA GLU A 294 1.61 4.25 7.17
C GLU A 294 0.84 5.40 6.54
N SER A 295 -0.14 5.97 7.26
CA SER A 295 -0.92 7.11 6.79
C SER A 295 -0.05 8.34 6.56
N PHE A 296 0.91 8.60 7.46
CA PHE A 296 1.84 9.71 7.28
C PHE A 296 2.77 9.49 6.11
N ALA A 297 3.39 8.32 6.00
CA ALA A 297 4.25 7.99 4.87
C ALA A 297 3.49 8.07 3.54
N THR A 298 2.24 7.58 3.51
CA THR A 298 1.34 7.70 2.36
C THR A 298 1.08 9.16 2.02
N PHE A 299 0.62 9.98 2.96
CA PHE A 299 0.33 11.39 2.64
C PHE A 299 1.59 12.16 2.22
N MET A 300 2.69 11.94 2.93
CA MET A 300 3.94 12.65 2.72
C MET A 300 4.64 12.23 1.42
N SER A 301 4.50 10.99 0.96
CA SER A 301 5.08 10.54 -0.31
C SER A 301 4.49 11.30 -1.50
N TYR A 302 3.17 11.47 -1.55
CA TYR A 302 2.52 12.26 -2.60
C TYR A 302 2.92 13.73 -2.56
N LYS A 303 3.00 14.36 -1.38
CA LYS A 303 3.51 15.74 -1.25
C LYS A 303 4.94 15.89 -1.75
N THR A 304 5.76 14.90 -1.46
CA THR A 304 7.18 14.89 -1.81
C THR A 304 7.34 14.80 -3.32
N VAL A 305 6.67 13.84 -3.96
CA VAL A 305 6.68 13.68 -5.42
C VAL A 305 6.09 14.91 -6.11
N ASP A 306 5.00 15.48 -5.59
CA ASP A 306 4.41 16.73 -6.12
C ASP A 306 5.43 17.87 -6.12
N SER A 307 6.28 17.97 -5.10
CA SER A 307 7.26 19.06 -4.97
C SER A 307 8.27 19.11 -6.12
N PHE A 308 8.67 17.95 -6.66
CA PHE A 308 9.68 17.83 -7.71
C PHE A 308 9.13 17.30 -9.05
N SER A 309 7.83 16.98 -9.13
CA SER A 309 7.17 16.49 -10.35
C SER A 309 5.71 16.94 -10.44
N LYS A 310 5.47 18.26 -10.29
CA LYS A 310 4.14 18.89 -10.40
C LYS A 310 3.38 18.54 -11.69
N GLN A 311 4.11 18.32 -12.78
CA GLN A 311 3.54 17.92 -14.06
C GLN A 311 2.92 16.52 -14.04
N TRP A 312 3.04 15.74 -12.96
CA TRP A 312 2.31 14.48 -12.83
C TRP A 312 0.95 14.63 -12.16
N ASP A 313 0.70 15.74 -11.45
CA ASP A 313 -0.54 15.95 -10.68
C ASP A 313 -0.89 14.73 -9.81
N VAL A 314 0.08 14.31 -9.01
CA VAL A 314 -0.03 13.10 -8.18
C VAL A 314 -1.19 13.17 -7.19
N PHE A 315 -1.71 14.36 -6.86
CA PHE A 315 -2.91 14.48 -6.04
C PHE A 315 -4.19 14.02 -6.75
N ALA A 316 -4.22 14.02 -8.09
CA ALA A 316 -5.26 13.32 -8.85
C ALA A 316 -5.23 11.81 -8.55
N ASP A 317 -4.04 11.22 -8.52
CA ASP A 317 -3.86 9.83 -8.14
C ASP A 317 -4.22 9.57 -6.68
N PHE A 318 -3.76 10.43 -5.77
CA PHE A 318 -4.05 10.34 -4.34
C PHE A 318 -5.56 10.27 -4.09
N ILE A 319 -6.34 11.19 -4.66
CA ILE A 319 -7.78 11.19 -4.40
C ILE A 319 -8.48 9.99 -5.03
N ARG A 320 -8.02 9.52 -6.19
CA ARG A 320 -8.66 8.38 -6.86
C ARG A 320 -8.33 7.05 -6.17
N SER A 321 -7.07 6.86 -5.80
CA SER A 321 -6.58 5.65 -5.14
C SER A 321 -6.89 5.68 -3.64
N GLU A 322 -6.20 6.54 -2.88
CA GLU A 322 -6.29 6.60 -1.42
C GLU A 322 -7.66 7.08 -0.93
N THR A 323 -8.13 8.25 -1.37
CA THR A 323 -9.42 8.78 -0.88
C THR A 323 -10.59 7.97 -1.41
N GLY A 324 -10.68 7.75 -2.73
CA GLY A 324 -11.79 7.08 -3.39
C GLY A 324 -11.93 5.62 -2.97
N GLY A 325 -10.79 4.93 -2.88
CA GLY A 325 -10.67 3.59 -2.35
C GLY A 325 -11.16 3.50 -0.90
N ALA A 326 -10.59 4.29 -0.01
CA ALA A 326 -10.98 4.28 1.40
C ALA A 326 -12.45 4.68 1.62
N LEU A 327 -12.98 5.65 0.87
CA LEU A 327 -14.40 5.99 0.90
C LEU A 327 -15.28 4.80 0.48
N ARG A 328 -14.82 3.94 -0.43
CA ARG A 328 -15.55 2.73 -0.79
C ARG A 328 -15.49 1.71 0.35
N SER A 329 -14.31 1.35 0.81
CA SER A 329 -14.12 0.36 1.88
C SER A 329 -14.84 0.75 3.18
N ASP A 330 -14.78 2.02 3.56
CA ASP A 330 -15.34 2.51 4.83
C ASP A 330 -16.85 2.75 4.80
N SER A 331 -17.48 2.58 3.63
CA SER A 331 -18.94 2.68 3.47
C SER A 331 -19.66 1.32 3.57
N LEU A 332 -18.91 0.27 3.87
CA LEU A 332 -19.40 -1.07 4.21
C LEU A 332 -19.65 -1.17 5.72
N LYS A 333 -20.62 -2.00 6.14
CA LYS A 333 -20.87 -2.32 7.55
C LYS A 333 -19.75 -3.16 8.15
N ASN A 334 -19.09 -4.00 7.34
CA ASN A 334 -17.90 -4.77 7.76
C ASN A 334 -16.59 -3.96 7.64
N THR A 335 -16.65 -2.63 7.77
CA THR A 335 -15.45 -1.78 7.96
C THR A 335 -14.99 -1.79 9.42
N HIS A 336 -13.85 -1.15 9.70
CA HIS A 336 -13.29 -0.97 11.04
C HIS A 336 -12.84 0.49 11.26
N PRO A 337 -12.69 0.96 12.51
CA PRO A 337 -12.02 2.24 12.80
C PRO A 337 -10.55 2.20 12.37
N ILE A 338 -9.93 3.38 12.21
CA ILE A 338 -8.50 3.47 11.90
C ILE A 338 -7.67 2.98 13.09
N GLU A 339 -8.00 3.47 14.29
CA GLU A 339 -7.39 3.01 15.54
C GLU A 339 -8.08 1.72 15.96
N VAL A 340 -7.37 0.59 15.83
CA VAL A 340 -7.84 -0.74 16.23
C VAL A 340 -7.02 -1.22 17.42
N ASP A 341 -7.68 -1.82 18.41
CA ASP A 341 -6.99 -2.46 19.53
C ASP A 341 -6.35 -3.77 19.08
N VAL A 342 -5.02 -3.77 18.91
CA VAL A 342 -4.22 -4.93 18.49
C VAL A 342 -3.79 -5.69 19.74
N LYS A 343 -4.27 -6.93 19.89
CA LYS A 343 -3.89 -7.78 21.03
C LYS A 343 -2.71 -8.66 20.71
N ASP A 344 -2.65 -9.12 19.46
CA ASP A 344 -1.58 -9.95 18.94
C ASP A 344 -1.06 -9.34 17.63
N PRO A 345 0.27 -9.22 17.45
CA PRO A 345 0.84 -8.73 16.19
C PRO A 345 0.41 -9.51 14.94
N ASP A 346 -0.02 -10.77 15.06
CA ASP A 346 -0.52 -11.56 13.92
C ASP A 346 -1.84 -11.00 13.34
N GLU A 347 -2.59 -10.20 14.12
CA GLU A 347 -3.83 -9.53 13.69
C GLU A 347 -3.56 -8.39 12.70
N ILE A 348 -2.34 -7.84 12.70
CA ILE A 348 -1.95 -6.64 11.96
C ILE A 348 -2.17 -6.83 10.46
N SER A 349 -1.81 -7.99 9.90
CA SER A 349 -1.97 -8.27 8.46
C SER A 349 -3.40 -8.06 7.92
N GLN A 350 -4.42 -8.16 8.79
CA GLN A 350 -5.82 -7.94 8.43
C GLN A 350 -6.29 -6.50 8.61
N ILE A 351 -5.66 -5.76 9.52
CA ILE A 351 -5.98 -4.36 9.85
C ILE A 351 -5.27 -3.40 8.87
N PHE A 352 -4.15 -3.83 8.29
CA PHE A 352 -3.37 -3.06 7.31
C PHE A 352 -3.98 -3.18 5.91
N ASP A 353 -5.16 -2.57 5.78
CA ASP A 353 -5.88 -2.42 4.53
C ASP A 353 -6.06 -0.93 4.16
N GLU A 354 -6.89 -0.68 3.15
CA GLU A 354 -7.17 0.65 2.61
C GLU A 354 -7.67 1.68 3.66
N ILE A 355 -8.16 1.23 4.83
CA ILE A 355 -8.52 2.13 5.94
C ILE A 355 -7.25 2.70 6.59
N SER A 356 -6.27 1.85 6.91
CA SER A 356 -5.02 2.26 7.59
C SER A 356 -4.14 3.17 6.72
N TYR A 357 -4.16 2.98 5.40
CA TYR A 357 -3.42 3.81 4.44
C TYR A 357 -4.28 4.98 3.96
N GLY A 358 -5.31 4.67 3.17
CA GLY A 358 -6.05 5.66 2.40
C GLY A 358 -6.92 6.58 3.26
N LYS A 359 -7.69 6.02 4.23
CA LYS A 359 -8.54 6.84 5.11
C LYS A 359 -7.68 7.74 5.99
N GLY A 360 -6.67 7.18 6.65
CA GLY A 360 -5.84 7.96 7.55
C GLY A 360 -5.03 9.04 6.81
N ALA A 361 -4.42 8.73 5.65
CA ALA A 361 -3.75 9.73 4.82
C ALA A 361 -4.71 10.84 4.35
N SER A 362 -5.93 10.47 3.96
CA SER A 362 -6.96 11.43 3.54
C SER A 362 -7.42 12.34 4.68
N ILE A 363 -7.52 11.81 5.90
CA ILE A 363 -7.83 12.59 7.10
C ILE A 363 -6.66 13.53 7.43
N LEU A 364 -5.40 13.10 7.29
CA LEU A 364 -4.25 13.99 7.45
C LEU A 364 -4.30 15.17 6.47
N ARG A 365 -4.64 14.91 5.20
CA ARG A 365 -4.88 15.96 4.20
C ARG A 365 -6.02 16.90 4.60
N MET A 366 -7.12 16.36 5.14
CA MET A 366 -8.24 17.16 5.66
C MET A 366 -7.81 18.04 6.84
N ILE A 367 -7.01 17.51 7.76
CA ILE A 367 -6.49 18.25 8.91
C ILE A 367 -5.47 19.29 8.49
N GLU A 368 -4.59 19.03 7.52
CA GLU A 368 -3.69 20.06 7.00
C GLU A 368 -4.46 21.25 6.43
N ASP A 369 -5.50 20.98 5.63
CA ASP A 369 -6.36 22.03 5.06
C ASP A 369 -7.17 22.77 6.14
N TYR A 370 -7.57 22.07 7.20
CA TYR A 370 -8.30 22.64 8.33
C TYR A 370 -7.41 23.45 9.25
N ALA A 371 -6.26 22.92 9.65
CA ALA A 371 -5.32 23.51 10.60
C ALA A 371 -4.61 24.72 9.98
N GLY A 372 -4.23 24.61 8.71
CA GLY A 372 -3.31 25.51 8.02
C GLY A 372 -2.01 24.79 7.71
N TYR A 373 -1.50 24.96 6.48
CA TYR A 373 -0.32 24.23 5.99
C TYR A 373 0.92 24.43 6.86
N GLU A 374 1.23 25.68 7.24
CA GLU A 374 2.41 25.97 8.05
C GLU A 374 2.24 25.53 9.50
N GLU A 375 1.04 25.67 10.07
CA GLU A 375 0.73 25.24 11.42
C GLU A 375 0.80 23.71 11.54
N PHE A 376 0.26 22.99 10.55
CA PHE A 376 0.35 21.53 10.47
C PHE A 376 1.80 21.06 10.39
N ARG A 377 2.60 21.65 9.47
CA ARG A 377 4.03 21.33 9.32
C ARG A 377 4.82 21.59 10.60
N LYS A 378 4.60 22.73 11.27
CA LYS A 378 5.23 23.06 12.55
C LYS A 378 4.81 22.09 13.67
N GLY A 379 3.54 21.68 13.70
CA GLY A 379 3.04 20.66 14.63
C GLY A 379 3.75 19.32 14.46
N ILE A 380 3.93 18.86 13.22
CA ILE A 380 4.72 17.65 12.91
C ILE A 380 6.18 17.82 13.36
N SER A 381 6.82 18.93 13.00
CA SER A 381 8.22 19.19 13.39
C SER A 381 8.40 19.17 14.91
N LYS A 382 7.45 19.76 15.66
CA LYS A 382 7.42 19.71 17.12
C LYS A 382 7.32 18.28 17.63
N TYR A 383 6.34 17.51 17.15
CA TYR A 383 6.15 16.10 17.52
C TYR A 383 7.42 15.27 17.29
N LEU A 384 8.02 15.36 16.11
CA LEU A 384 9.22 14.58 15.79
C LEU A 384 10.41 14.97 16.67
N ASN A 385 10.59 16.26 16.98
CA ASN A 385 11.67 16.71 17.86
C ASN A 385 11.47 16.26 19.32
N ASP A 386 10.23 16.30 19.82
CA ASP A 386 9.91 15.94 21.19
C ASP A 386 10.07 14.43 21.45
N HIS A 387 9.85 13.59 20.43
CA HIS A 387 9.82 12.13 20.57
C HIS A 387 10.97 11.38 19.87
N ARG A 388 11.94 12.09 19.25
CA ARG A 388 13.06 11.47 18.51
C ARG A 388 13.81 10.40 19.32
N TYR A 389 14.16 9.30 18.67
CA TYR A 389 14.78 8.09 19.24
C TYR A 389 13.93 7.39 20.32
N GLY A 390 12.70 7.83 20.52
CA GLY A 390 11.76 7.28 21.49
C GLY A 390 10.55 6.66 20.84
N ASN A 391 9.51 6.48 21.66
CA ASN A 391 8.22 6.01 21.23
C ASN A 391 7.13 7.04 21.54
N ALA A 392 6.08 7.06 20.72
CA ALA A 392 4.95 7.98 20.85
C ALA A 392 3.62 7.28 20.59
N GLU A 393 2.52 7.95 20.95
CA GLU A 393 1.14 7.56 20.61
C GLU A 393 0.51 8.61 19.69
N GLY A 394 -0.55 8.25 18.96
CA GLY A 394 -1.24 9.19 18.07
C GLY A 394 -1.68 10.48 18.76
N SER A 395 -2.08 10.42 20.03
CA SER A 395 -2.48 11.59 20.82
C SER A 395 -1.37 12.63 20.99
N ASP A 396 -0.11 12.22 20.99
CA ASP A 396 1.03 13.13 21.15
C ASP A 396 1.14 14.06 19.93
N LEU A 397 0.93 13.53 18.73
CA LEU A 397 0.93 14.30 17.50
C LEU A 397 -0.26 15.25 17.42
N TRP A 398 -1.47 14.80 17.75
CA TRP A 398 -2.66 15.66 17.69
C TRP A 398 -2.55 16.83 18.65
N THR A 399 -2.01 16.60 19.85
CA THR A 399 -1.70 17.66 20.81
C THR A 399 -0.68 18.64 20.22
N ALA A 400 0.40 18.17 19.58
CA ALA A 400 1.38 19.06 18.97
C ALA A 400 0.80 19.95 17.86
N ILE A 401 -0.10 19.43 17.02
CA ILE A 401 -0.77 20.23 15.96
C ILE A 401 -1.80 21.20 16.56
N GLU A 402 -2.57 20.77 17.56
CA GLU A 402 -3.54 21.61 18.27
C GLU A 402 -2.86 22.80 18.96
N ASP A 403 -1.77 22.57 19.68
CA ASP A 403 -0.99 23.61 20.37
C ASP A 403 -0.48 24.70 19.40
N VAL A 404 -0.06 24.30 18.20
CA VAL A 404 0.49 25.22 17.19
C VAL A 404 -0.60 25.94 16.40
N SER A 405 -1.67 25.24 16.04
CA SER A 405 -2.73 25.77 15.17
C SER A 405 -3.82 26.56 15.92
N GLY A 406 -3.97 26.32 17.22
CA GLY A 406 -5.04 26.88 18.04
C GLY A 406 -6.45 26.37 17.67
N LYS A 407 -6.53 25.31 16.86
CA LYS A 407 -7.79 24.65 16.44
C LYS A 407 -7.95 23.33 17.19
N PRO A 408 -9.19 22.87 17.44
CA PRO A 408 -9.48 21.67 18.23
C PRO A 408 -9.17 20.36 17.47
N VAL A 409 -7.95 20.24 16.94
CA VAL A 409 -7.48 19.13 16.10
C VAL A 409 -7.52 17.83 16.85
N LYS A 410 -7.18 17.80 18.14
CA LYS A 410 -7.20 16.57 18.95
C LYS A 410 -8.59 15.99 19.04
N ARG A 411 -9.58 16.83 19.36
CA ARG A 411 -10.99 16.42 19.40
C ARG A 411 -11.47 15.88 18.06
N VAL A 412 -11.11 16.54 16.96
CA VAL A 412 -11.47 16.07 15.62
C VAL A 412 -10.83 14.71 15.38
N MET A 413 -9.51 14.60 15.49
CA MET A 413 -8.78 13.38 15.18
C MET A 413 -9.22 12.18 16.03
N GLU A 414 -9.34 12.35 17.36
CA GLU A 414 -9.78 11.27 18.24
C GLU A 414 -11.15 10.71 17.86
N TYR A 415 -12.08 11.55 17.37
CA TYR A 415 -13.37 11.06 16.89
C TYR A 415 -13.22 10.31 15.57
N TRP A 416 -12.52 10.89 14.59
CA TRP A 416 -12.42 10.35 13.25
C TRP A 416 -11.67 9.01 13.18
N ILE A 417 -10.65 8.81 14.03
CA ILE A 417 -9.84 7.58 14.03
C ILE A 417 -10.52 6.44 14.80
N LYS A 418 -11.27 6.75 15.86
CA LYS A 418 -11.93 5.74 16.72
C LYS A 418 -13.30 5.27 16.22
N ASN A 419 -13.86 5.93 15.20
CA ASN A 419 -15.17 5.58 14.67
C ASN A 419 -15.07 5.07 13.21
N PRO A 420 -15.66 3.90 12.92
CA PRO A 420 -15.79 3.41 11.55
C PRO A 420 -16.76 4.26 10.73
N GLY A 421 -16.55 4.30 9.42
CA GLY A 421 -17.37 5.06 8.50
C GLY A 421 -17.07 6.55 8.46
N TYR A 422 -17.86 7.24 7.65
CA TYR A 422 -17.77 8.67 7.40
C TYR A 422 -19.16 9.25 7.05
N PRO A 423 -19.33 10.59 7.12
CA PRO A 423 -20.61 11.21 6.83
C PRO A 423 -20.83 11.49 5.34
N VAL A 424 -22.10 11.59 4.95
CA VAL A 424 -22.53 12.34 3.78
C VAL A 424 -23.14 13.68 4.23
N VAL A 425 -22.68 14.77 3.64
CA VAL A 425 -23.24 16.12 3.85
C VAL A 425 -24.31 16.37 2.80
N SER A 426 -25.56 16.49 3.23
CA SER A 426 -26.68 16.84 2.35
C SER A 426 -26.83 18.35 2.25
N VAL A 427 -26.81 18.86 1.02
CA VAL A 427 -26.96 20.27 0.67
C VAL A 427 -28.32 20.47 0.02
N VAL A 428 -29.18 21.23 0.68
CA VAL A 428 -30.53 21.56 0.21
C VAL A 428 -30.66 23.07 0.12
N LYS A 429 -31.17 23.57 -1.00
CA LYS A 429 -31.43 25.01 -1.13
C LYS A 429 -32.69 25.40 -0.36
N SER A 430 -32.59 26.44 0.46
CA SER A 430 -33.67 26.95 1.31
C SER A 430 -33.73 28.47 1.21
N GLY A 431 -34.55 28.98 0.30
CA GLY A 431 -34.59 30.42 -0.03
C GLY A 431 -33.29 30.88 -0.68
N ASN A 432 -32.65 31.91 -0.11
CA ASN A 432 -31.37 32.44 -0.58
C ASN A 432 -30.13 31.73 0.03
N LYS A 433 -30.37 30.74 0.90
CA LYS A 433 -29.32 30.01 1.63
C LYS A 433 -29.29 28.54 1.22
N PHE A 434 -28.20 27.88 1.56
CA PHE A 434 -28.03 26.44 1.49
C PHE A 434 -27.97 25.89 2.91
N ARG A 435 -28.87 24.95 3.23
CA ARG A 435 -28.87 24.22 4.50
C ARG A 435 -28.07 22.94 4.32
N LEU A 436 -27.07 22.76 5.17
CA LEU A 436 -26.21 21.60 5.23
C LEU A 436 -26.57 20.77 6.45
N THR A 437 -26.71 19.46 6.26
CA THR A 437 -26.95 18.47 7.33
C THR A 437 -26.07 17.25 7.09
N GLN A 438 -25.82 16.44 8.11
CA GLN A 438 -25.02 15.23 7.97
C GLN A 438 -25.75 13.98 8.50
N GLU A 439 -25.42 12.85 7.89
CA GLU A 439 -25.75 11.50 8.35
C GLU A 439 -24.62 10.54 7.95
N GLN A 440 -24.50 9.39 8.61
CA GLN A 440 -23.52 8.38 8.21
C GLN A 440 -23.90 7.76 6.85
N PHE A 441 -22.91 7.64 5.97
CA PHE A 441 -23.09 7.06 4.64
C PHE A 441 -22.82 5.55 4.63
N PHE A 442 -23.70 4.79 3.95
CA PHE A 442 -23.50 3.37 3.66
C PHE A 442 -23.83 3.05 2.20
N LEU A 443 -23.05 2.18 1.58
CA LEU A 443 -23.28 1.73 0.20
C LEU A 443 -24.48 0.80 0.04
N ASP A 444 -25.00 0.20 1.11
CA ASP A 444 -26.18 -0.67 1.04
C ASP A 444 -27.52 0.09 1.03
N GLY A 445 -27.46 1.42 1.15
CA GLY A 445 -28.59 2.34 1.17
C GLY A 445 -29.13 2.65 2.57
N THR A 446 -28.57 2.04 3.62
CA THR A 446 -28.94 2.38 5.00
C THR A 446 -28.48 3.79 5.39
N ARG A 447 -29.22 4.41 6.30
CA ARG A 447 -28.91 5.74 6.86
C ARG A 447 -28.49 5.57 8.31
N GLY A 448 -27.21 5.76 8.60
CA GLY A 448 -26.70 5.65 9.97
C GLY A 448 -26.89 6.94 10.76
N GLN A 449 -26.81 6.82 12.08
CA GLN A 449 -27.03 7.91 13.03
C GLN A 449 -25.72 8.60 13.46
N GLY A 450 -24.55 8.13 12.98
CA GLY A 450 -23.27 8.74 13.29
C GLY A 450 -23.21 10.22 12.87
N LYS A 451 -22.55 11.04 13.68
CA LYS A 451 -22.28 12.47 13.41
C LYS A 451 -20.81 12.75 13.69
N TRP A 452 -20.11 13.35 12.75
CA TRP A 452 -18.70 13.66 12.86
C TRP A 452 -18.51 15.16 13.11
N PRO A 453 -17.44 15.55 13.84
CA PRO A 453 -16.95 16.92 13.83
C PRO A 453 -16.25 17.15 12.48
N ILE A 454 -16.94 17.70 11.49
CA ILE A 454 -16.47 17.84 10.11
C ILE A 454 -15.72 19.16 9.93
N PRO A 455 -14.42 19.15 9.58
CA PRO A 455 -13.73 20.32 9.02
C PRO A 455 -14.31 20.67 7.65
N LEU A 456 -15.39 21.43 7.65
CA LEU A 456 -16.15 21.77 6.47
C LEU A 456 -15.45 22.90 5.72
N THR A 457 -15.20 22.68 4.42
CA THR A 457 -14.75 23.74 3.52
C THR A 457 -15.84 24.06 2.50
N VAL A 458 -16.05 25.35 2.25
CA VAL A 458 -17.04 25.82 1.28
C VAL A 458 -16.43 26.93 0.43
N MET A 459 -16.45 26.74 -0.89
CA MET A 459 -16.19 27.81 -1.82
C MET A 459 -17.47 28.62 -1.95
N THR A 460 -17.41 29.90 -1.60
CA THR A 460 -18.47 30.87 -1.86
C THR A 460 -18.02 31.84 -2.95
N LYS A 461 -18.93 32.68 -3.45
CA LYS A 461 -18.56 33.76 -4.38
C LYS A 461 -17.52 34.73 -3.81
N SER A 462 -17.39 34.82 -2.48
CA SER A 462 -16.44 35.68 -1.78
C SER A 462 -15.11 34.99 -1.44
N GLY A 463 -14.93 33.72 -1.78
CA GLY A 463 -13.70 32.95 -1.49
C GLY A 463 -13.95 31.66 -0.70
N LYS A 464 -12.87 30.98 -0.33
CA LYS A 464 -12.91 29.76 0.48
C LYS A 464 -13.18 30.09 1.95
N LYS A 465 -14.15 29.42 2.55
CA LYS A 465 -14.42 29.43 4.00
C LYS A 465 -14.14 28.04 4.59
N ALA A 466 -13.62 27.99 5.81
CA ALA A 466 -13.42 26.77 6.59
C ALA A 466 -14.10 26.94 7.96
N MET A 467 -14.77 25.90 8.44
CA MET A 467 -15.43 25.88 9.74
C MET A 467 -15.56 24.46 10.27
N LEU A 468 -15.83 24.29 11.57
CA LEU A 468 -16.14 22.98 12.15
C LEU A 468 -17.67 22.80 12.19
N MET A 469 -18.21 21.84 11.44
CA MET A 469 -19.63 21.49 11.45
C MET A 469 -19.87 20.22 12.27
N GLU A 470 -20.71 20.30 13.31
CA GLU A 470 -21.02 19.15 14.16
C GLU A 470 -22.39 18.53 13.89
N GLU A 471 -23.35 19.33 13.42
CA GLU A 471 -24.69 18.85 13.10
C GLU A 471 -25.20 19.42 11.78
N SER A 472 -25.21 20.75 11.69
CA SER A 472 -25.71 21.48 10.54
C SER A 472 -24.97 22.79 10.36
N ALA A 473 -25.06 23.36 9.16
CA ALA A 473 -24.58 24.70 8.83
C ALA A 473 -25.54 25.36 7.84
N GLU A 474 -25.54 26.70 7.81
CA GLU A 474 -26.18 27.47 6.76
C GLU A 474 -25.14 28.31 6.03
N ILE A 475 -25.14 28.25 4.69
CA ILE A 475 -24.19 28.98 3.85
C ILE A 475 -24.94 29.83 2.82
N GLU A 476 -24.47 31.06 2.64
CA GLU A 476 -24.90 31.97 1.57
C GLU A 476 -23.92 31.93 0.40
N ASP A 477 -24.41 32.21 -0.81
CA ASP A 477 -23.59 32.33 -2.02
C ASP A 477 -22.65 31.13 -2.29
N MET A 478 -23.11 29.92 -1.97
CA MET A 478 -22.36 28.68 -2.18
C MET A 478 -22.04 28.48 -3.67
N VAL A 479 -20.77 28.16 -3.95
CA VAL A 479 -20.29 27.63 -5.23
C VAL A 479 -20.15 26.12 -5.13
N LYS A 480 -19.46 25.62 -4.09
CA LYS A 480 -19.24 24.19 -3.87
C LYS A 480 -18.87 23.91 -2.41
N VAL A 481 -19.33 22.78 -1.87
CA VAL A 481 -18.91 22.22 -0.58
C VAL A 481 -17.79 21.18 -0.79
N ASN A 482 -16.92 21.04 0.21
CA ASN A 482 -15.72 20.20 0.19
C ASN A 482 -14.73 20.64 -0.91
N VAL A 483 -14.10 21.81 -0.73
CA VAL A 483 -13.20 22.42 -1.73
C VAL A 483 -11.99 21.53 -1.98
N ASN A 484 -11.68 21.28 -3.25
CA ASN A 484 -10.66 20.34 -3.71
C ASN A 484 -10.87 18.90 -3.20
N SER A 485 -12.09 18.56 -2.77
CA SER A 485 -12.38 17.29 -2.11
C SER A 485 -11.38 17.01 -0.98
N SER A 486 -11.03 18.04 -0.19
CA SER A 486 -10.03 17.97 0.89
C SER A 486 -10.49 17.15 2.09
N GLY A 487 -11.80 17.14 2.35
CA GLY A 487 -12.40 16.39 3.44
C GLY A 487 -12.80 14.96 3.06
N PHE A 488 -12.64 14.04 4.03
CA PHE A 488 -13.03 12.63 3.91
C PHE A 488 -14.53 12.43 4.16
N TYR A 489 -15.36 13.04 3.31
CA TYR A 489 -16.82 12.91 3.35
C TYR A 489 -17.41 13.17 1.98
N ARG A 490 -18.61 12.63 1.74
CA ARG A 490 -19.34 12.82 0.48
C ARG A 490 -20.29 13.99 0.58
N VAL A 491 -20.64 14.60 -0.55
CA VAL A 491 -21.60 15.70 -0.61
C VAL A 491 -22.75 15.35 -1.55
N SER A 492 -23.95 15.25 -0.99
CA SER A 492 -25.18 15.04 -1.74
C SER A 492 -25.87 16.39 -1.99
N TYR A 493 -26.01 16.77 -3.25
CA TYR A 493 -26.75 17.97 -3.65
C TYR A 493 -28.15 17.60 -4.14
N ASP A 494 -29.17 18.34 -3.70
CA ASP A 494 -30.47 18.32 -4.39
C ASP A 494 -30.34 18.85 -5.83
N GLY A 495 -31.39 18.68 -6.65
CA GLY A 495 -31.33 19.05 -8.06
C GLY A 495 -30.95 20.52 -8.28
N GLU A 496 -31.53 21.44 -7.52
CA GLU A 496 -31.27 22.88 -7.69
C GLU A 496 -29.85 23.28 -7.22
N SER A 497 -29.35 22.66 -6.16
CA SER A 497 -27.99 22.88 -5.66
C SER A 497 -26.95 22.27 -6.59
N PHE A 498 -27.22 21.09 -7.17
CA PHE A 498 -26.34 20.48 -8.17
C PHE A 498 -26.21 21.37 -9.40
N GLU A 499 -27.32 21.89 -9.92
CA GLU A 499 -27.30 22.87 -11.02
C GLU A 499 -26.54 24.15 -10.66
N THR A 500 -26.60 24.59 -9.40
CA THR A 500 -25.83 25.75 -8.93
C THR A 500 -24.32 25.48 -8.99
N VAL A 501 -23.88 24.29 -8.58
CA VAL A 501 -22.47 23.86 -8.68
C VAL A 501 -22.06 23.77 -10.16
N MET A 502 -22.86 23.12 -10.99
CA MET A 502 -22.57 22.94 -12.42
C MET A 502 -22.54 24.26 -13.20
N LYS A 503 -23.36 25.25 -12.84
CA LYS A 503 -23.25 26.62 -13.42
C LYS A 503 -21.91 27.29 -13.13
N ASN A 504 -21.16 26.83 -12.13
CA ASN A 504 -19.84 27.33 -11.78
C ASN A 504 -18.72 26.35 -12.19
N TYR A 505 -18.98 25.42 -13.13
CA TYR A 505 -18.03 24.38 -13.57
C TYR A 505 -16.61 24.90 -13.82
N SER A 506 -16.49 26.05 -14.51
CA SER A 506 -15.20 26.67 -14.86
C SER A 506 -14.37 27.16 -13.67
N LYS A 507 -14.96 27.24 -12.47
CA LYS A 507 -14.27 27.59 -11.22
C LYS A 507 -13.82 26.38 -10.41
N LEU A 508 -14.26 25.18 -10.80
CA LEU A 508 -13.96 23.94 -10.08
C LEU A 508 -12.58 23.43 -10.47
N SER A 509 -11.76 23.05 -9.49
CA SER A 509 -10.54 22.29 -9.76
C SER A 509 -10.87 20.91 -10.31
N ASN A 510 -9.89 20.20 -10.86
CA ASN A 510 -10.08 18.81 -11.26
C ASN A 510 -10.45 17.91 -10.06
N LEU A 511 -9.88 18.15 -8.87
CA LEU A 511 -10.23 17.45 -7.63
C LEU A 511 -11.68 17.71 -7.19
N ASP A 512 -12.18 18.93 -7.42
CA ASP A 512 -13.59 19.27 -7.18
C ASP A 512 -14.53 18.52 -8.13
N ARG A 513 -14.18 18.46 -9.41
CA ARG A 513 -14.96 17.76 -10.43
C ARG A 513 -14.96 16.25 -10.19
N TRP A 514 -13.82 15.67 -9.82
CA TRP A 514 -13.73 14.27 -9.38
C TRP A 514 -14.64 13.98 -8.20
N GLY A 515 -14.68 14.86 -7.19
CA GLY A 515 -15.56 14.67 -6.03
C GLY A 515 -17.03 14.53 -6.41
N LEU A 516 -17.51 15.37 -7.35
CA LEU A 516 -18.88 15.27 -7.86
C LEU A 516 -19.15 13.94 -8.56
N ILE A 517 -18.21 13.48 -9.39
CA ILE A 517 -18.31 12.25 -10.17
C ILE A 517 -18.26 11.01 -9.26
N SER A 518 -17.31 10.98 -8.32
CA SER A 518 -17.15 9.90 -7.33
C SER A 518 -18.40 9.79 -6.45
N ASP A 519 -18.94 10.92 -5.99
CA ASP A 519 -20.14 10.95 -5.16
C ASP A 519 -21.38 10.48 -5.92
N LEU A 520 -21.56 10.92 -7.17
CA LEU A 520 -22.66 10.45 -8.03
C LEU A 520 -22.65 8.94 -8.19
N TYR A 521 -21.47 8.33 -8.36
CA TYR A 521 -21.35 6.88 -8.47
C TYR A 521 -21.69 6.18 -7.16
N ALA A 522 -21.18 6.65 -6.02
CA ALA A 522 -21.55 6.11 -4.71
C ALA A 522 -23.06 6.23 -4.43
N PHE A 523 -23.70 7.31 -4.89
CA PHE A 523 -25.15 7.50 -4.80
C PHE A 523 -25.94 6.58 -5.74
N LEU A 524 -25.40 6.24 -6.92
CA LEU A 524 -25.95 5.18 -7.77
C LEU A 524 -25.88 3.83 -7.06
N ILE A 525 -24.70 3.43 -6.57
CA ILE A 525 -24.50 2.13 -5.90
C ILE A 525 -25.43 1.99 -4.69
N SER A 526 -25.53 3.04 -3.86
CA SER A 526 -26.42 3.06 -2.68
C SER A 526 -27.91 3.20 -3.00
N GLY A 527 -28.27 3.40 -4.28
CA GLY A 527 -29.65 3.56 -4.72
C GLY A 527 -30.28 4.90 -4.35
N ARG A 528 -29.49 5.89 -3.94
CA ARG A 528 -29.91 7.28 -3.71
C ARG A 528 -30.16 8.03 -5.03
N VAL A 529 -29.52 7.58 -6.11
CA VAL A 529 -29.67 8.09 -7.48
C VAL A 529 -30.03 6.91 -8.40
N SER A 530 -30.92 7.12 -9.37
CA SER A 530 -31.30 6.09 -10.34
C SER A 530 -30.25 5.94 -11.44
N VAL A 531 -30.26 4.82 -12.18
CA VAL A 531 -29.38 4.61 -13.35
C VAL A 531 -29.57 5.73 -14.39
N ASP A 532 -30.82 6.15 -14.62
CA ASP A 532 -31.14 7.22 -15.56
C ASP A 532 -30.59 8.57 -15.12
N ASP A 533 -30.76 8.93 -13.84
CA ASP A 533 -30.29 10.18 -13.29
C ASP A 533 -28.76 10.22 -13.22
N TYR A 534 -28.11 9.12 -12.84
CA TYR A 534 -26.64 8.99 -12.90
C TYR A 534 -26.14 9.20 -14.33
N LEU A 535 -26.68 8.46 -15.30
CA LEU A 535 -26.25 8.56 -16.70
C LEU A 535 -26.56 9.94 -17.31
N ALA A 536 -27.62 10.62 -16.87
CA ALA A 536 -27.93 11.98 -17.31
C ALA A 536 -26.92 13.00 -16.75
N ARG A 537 -26.58 12.90 -15.46
CA ARG A 537 -25.65 13.84 -14.81
C ARG A 537 -24.20 13.61 -15.22
N ILE A 538 -23.75 12.36 -15.32
CA ILE A 538 -22.36 12.05 -15.69
C ILE A 538 -22.03 12.50 -17.12
N LYS A 539 -23.02 12.52 -18.03
CA LYS A 539 -22.87 13.06 -19.39
C LYS A 539 -22.45 14.53 -19.40
N GLY A 540 -22.78 15.30 -18.36
CA GLY A 540 -22.33 16.69 -18.21
C GLY A 540 -20.80 16.84 -18.11
N PHE A 541 -20.08 15.75 -17.84
CA PHE A 541 -18.61 15.70 -17.73
C PHE A 541 -17.94 15.02 -18.93
N PHE A 542 -18.70 14.54 -19.93
CA PHE A 542 -18.15 13.73 -21.02
C PHE A 542 -17.20 14.49 -21.96
N GLU A 543 -17.32 15.82 -22.01
CA GLU A 543 -16.45 16.69 -22.80
C GLU A 543 -15.23 17.19 -22.00
N ASP A 544 -15.09 16.81 -20.73
CA ASP A 544 -13.90 17.12 -19.94
C ASP A 544 -12.72 16.27 -20.43
N SER A 545 -11.58 16.94 -20.67
CA SER A 545 -10.34 16.34 -21.16
C SER A 545 -9.28 16.19 -20.07
N ASP A 546 -9.57 16.57 -18.83
CA ASP A 546 -8.67 16.37 -17.72
C ASP A 546 -8.51 14.87 -17.42
N HIS A 547 -7.27 14.40 -17.39
CA HIS A 547 -6.93 12.99 -17.20
C HIS A 547 -7.64 12.33 -16.01
N LEU A 548 -7.77 13.03 -14.87
CA LEU A 548 -8.42 12.53 -13.67
C LEU A 548 -9.91 12.26 -13.91
N ILE A 549 -10.56 13.17 -14.63
CA ILE A 549 -11.99 13.09 -14.95
C ILE A 549 -12.24 11.98 -15.96
N VAL A 550 -11.36 11.89 -16.96
CA VAL A 550 -11.40 10.82 -17.95
C VAL A 550 -11.21 9.45 -17.30
N GLU A 551 -10.24 9.32 -16.40
CA GLU A 551 -9.92 8.07 -15.71
C GLU A 551 -11.08 7.61 -14.81
N GLU A 552 -11.66 8.53 -14.03
CA GLU A 552 -12.76 8.22 -13.14
C GLU A 552 -14.01 7.79 -13.92
N ILE A 553 -14.39 8.50 -14.98
CA ILE A 553 -15.55 8.14 -15.81
C ILE A 553 -15.32 6.80 -16.52
N ALA A 554 -14.13 6.59 -17.08
CA ALA A 554 -13.76 5.33 -17.72
C ALA A 554 -13.90 4.16 -16.74
N SER A 555 -13.30 4.28 -15.55
CA SER A 555 -13.37 3.27 -14.48
C SER A 555 -14.81 2.95 -14.07
N GLN A 556 -15.64 3.97 -13.86
CA GLN A 556 -17.05 3.78 -13.47
C GLN A 556 -17.88 3.09 -14.57
N LEU A 557 -17.77 3.54 -15.82
CA LEU A 557 -18.50 2.94 -16.95
C LEU A 557 -18.05 1.51 -17.23
N THR A 558 -16.73 1.26 -17.19
CA THR A 558 -16.16 -0.10 -17.30
C THR A 558 -16.65 -0.97 -16.14
N GLY A 559 -16.64 -0.47 -14.91
CA GLY A 559 -17.16 -1.17 -13.74
C GLY A 559 -18.63 -1.59 -13.89
N LEU A 560 -19.50 -0.70 -14.36
CA LEU A 560 -20.90 -1.01 -14.66
C LEU A 560 -21.04 -2.07 -15.75
N TYR A 561 -20.23 -1.99 -16.81
CA TYR A 561 -20.19 -3.02 -17.86
C TYR A 561 -19.77 -4.38 -17.28
N LEU A 562 -18.72 -4.42 -16.45
CA LEU A 562 -18.26 -5.68 -15.85
C LEU A 562 -19.30 -6.28 -14.90
N LEU A 563 -20.08 -5.45 -14.21
CA LEU A 563 -21.21 -5.95 -13.42
C LEU A 563 -22.30 -6.58 -14.32
N LYS A 564 -22.64 -5.95 -15.45
CA LYS A 564 -23.69 -6.44 -16.36
C LYS A 564 -23.28 -6.40 -17.85
N PRO A 565 -22.43 -7.35 -18.31
CA PRO A 565 -21.91 -7.34 -19.68
C PRO A 565 -22.97 -7.53 -20.78
N ASP A 566 -24.13 -8.06 -20.42
CA ASP A 566 -25.31 -8.26 -21.27
C ASP A 566 -26.17 -6.99 -21.45
N SER A 567 -25.92 -5.93 -20.67
CA SER A 567 -26.63 -4.65 -20.82
C SER A 567 -26.10 -3.86 -22.02
N ASN A 568 -26.81 -3.92 -23.16
CA ASN A 568 -26.47 -3.17 -24.37
C ASN A 568 -26.32 -1.66 -24.10
N ARG A 569 -27.22 -1.09 -23.29
CA ARG A 569 -27.21 0.35 -22.94
C ARG A 569 -25.92 0.77 -22.26
N ILE A 570 -25.48 0.00 -21.27
CA ILE A 570 -24.24 0.28 -20.52
C ILE A 570 -23.03 0.07 -21.42
N ARG A 571 -22.99 -1.04 -22.16
CA ARG A 571 -21.91 -1.33 -23.11
C ARG A 571 -21.76 -0.24 -24.16
N GLU A 572 -22.84 0.22 -24.78
CA GLU A 572 -22.82 1.28 -25.80
C GLU A 572 -22.37 2.61 -25.22
N THR A 573 -22.83 2.96 -24.00
CA THR A 573 -22.41 4.19 -23.32
C THR A 573 -20.92 4.17 -23.00
N ALA A 574 -20.43 3.06 -22.43
CA ALA A 574 -19.02 2.86 -22.10
C ALA A 574 -18.15 2.88 -23.37
N ALA A 575 -18.48 2.06 -24.37
CA ALA A 575 -17.73 1.99 -25.63
C ALA A 575 -17.71 3.33 -26.37
N SER A 576 -18.83 4.06 -26.41
CA SER A 576 -18.90 5.38 -27.04
C SER A 576 -18.03 6.42 -26.33
N TYR A 577 -18.04 6.44 -25.00
CA TYR A 577 -17.17 7.32 -24.23
C TYR A 577 -15.70 6.98 -24.43
N LEU A 578 -15.32 5.72 -24.18
CA LEU A 578 -13.95 5.23 -24.26
C LEU A 578 -13.37 5.37 -25.67
N SER A 579 -14.13 5.04 -26.71
CA SER A 579 -13.70 5.20 -28.11
C SER A 579 -13.40 6.65 -28.45
N ARG A 580 -14.22 7.61 -28.01
CA ARG A 580 -13.95 9.04 -28.20
C ARG A 580 -12.67 9.48 -27.50
N GLN A 581 -12.42 9.00 -26.29
CA GLN A 581 -11.21 9.33 -25.53
C GLN A 581 -9.95 8.72 -26.18
N VAL A 582 -10.01 7.46 -26.62
CA VAL A 582 -8.90 6.83 -27.36
C VAL A 582 -8.57 7.61 -28.65
N VAL A 583 -9.59 8.04 -29.39
CA VAL A 583 -9.40 8.87 -30.59
C VAL A 583 -8.83 10.25 -30.26
N ALA A 584 -9.32 10.90 -29.21
CA ALA A 584 -8.85 12.22 -28.79
C ALA A 584 -7.40 12.23 -28.31
N LEU A 585 -6.97 11.16 -27.62
CA LEU A 585 -5.60 10.99 -27.13
C LEU A 585 -4.62 10.60 -28.23
N GLY A 586 -5.08 9.90 -29.28
CA GLY A 586 -4.27 9.56 -30.45
C GLY A 586 -3.13 8.57 -30.17
N ASP A 587 -2.16 8.50 -31.08
CA ASP A 587 -0.95 7.70 -30.90
C ASP A 587 0.10 8.45 -30.07
N LYS A 588 1.00 7.69 -29.41
CA LYS A 588 2.12 8.19 -28.61
C LYS A 588 2.92 9.27 -29.36
N GLN A 589 3.15 10.41 -28.72
CA GLN A 589 3.95 11.51 -29.27
C GLN A 589 5.27 11.66 -28.51
N LYS A 590 6.33 12.01 -29.24
CA LYS A 590 7.64 12.23 -28.61
C LYS A 590 7.59 13.46 -27.69
N GLY A 591 7.92 13.26 -26.42
CA GLY A 591 7.98 14.32 -25.42
C GLY A 591 6.61 14.78 -24.92
N GLU A 592 5.56 13.99 -25.14
CA GLU A 592 4.26 14.24 -24.50
C GLU A 592 4.35 14.11 -22.97
N ASP A 593 3.36 14.68 -22.28
CA ASP A 593 3.25 14.61 -20.83
C ASP A 593 2.98 13.15 -20.38
N ASP A 594 3.62 12.76 -19.28
CA ASP A 594 3.42 11.45 -18.65
C ASP A 594 1.95 11.18 -18.31
N LYS A 595 1.16 12.21 -17.98
CA LYS A 595 -0.29 12.05 -17.73
C LYS A 595 -1.05 11.59 -18.97
N ILE A 596 -0.68 12.10 -20.15
CA ILE A 596 -1.31 11.74 -21.42
C ILE A 596 -0.97 10.28 -21.80
N SER A 597 0.28 9.87 -21.61
CA SER A 597 0.70 8.48 -21.83
C SER A 597 -0.04 7.50 -20.90
N LYS A 598 -0.12 7.83 -19.61
CA LYS A 598 -0.84 7.05 -18.60
C LYS A 598 -2.32 6.90 -18.93
N ILE A 599 -3.04 8.01 -19.15
CA ILE A 599 -4.48 7.95 -19.38
C ILE A 599 -4.80 7.22 -20.68
N ARG A 600 -3.99 7.38 -21.73
CA ARG A 600 -4.10 6.62 -22.97
C ARG A 600 -3.96 5.12 -22.74
N GLY A 601 -3.00 4.70 -21.90
CA GLY A 601 -2.88 3.31 -21.47
C GLY A 601 -4.17 2.76 -20.85
N ILE A 602 -4.73 3.51 -19.91
CA ILE A 602 -5.91 3.12 -19.13
C ILE A 602 -7.18 3.07 -19.99
N VAL A 603 -7.50 4.12 -20.74
CA VAL A 603 -8.73 4.11 -21.58
C VAL A 603 -8.65 3.09 -22.70
N THR A 604 -7.45 2.81 -23.23
CA THR A 604 -7.25 1.77 -24.24
C THR A 604 -7.46 0.38 -23.64
N GLN A 605 -6.97 0.15 -22.42
CA GLN A 605 -7.23 -1.07 -21.67
C GLN A 605 -8.73 -1.28 -21.45
N ASP A 606 -9.41 -0.27 -20.93
CA ASP A 606 -10.85 -0.32 -20.65
C ASP A 606 -11.66 -0.57 -21.91
N LEU A 607 -11.33 0.09 -23.03
CA LEU A 607 -11.98 -0.16 -24.31
C LEU A 607 -11.75 -1.59 -24.79
N ALA A 608 -10.54 -2.14 -24.63
CA ALA A 608 -10.26 -3.54 -24.96
C ALA A 608 -11.03 -4.53 -24.08
N MET A 609 -11.42 -4.15 -22.86
CA MET A 609 -12.30 -4.97 -22.01
C MET A 609 -13.75 -4.94 -22.52
N VAL A 610 -14.26 -3.76 -22.89
CA VAL A 610 -15.67 -3.51 -23.23
C VAL A 610 -16.02 -3.86 -24.68
N ASP A 611 -15.09 -3.67 -25.63
CA ASP A 611 -15.30 -3.82 -27.07
C ASP A 611 -14.37 -4.89 -27.67
N ASP A 612 -14.95 -6.04 -28.02
CA ASP A 612 -14.23 -7.19 -28.59
C ASP A 612 -13.73 -6.93 -30.02
N HIS A 613 -14.36 -6.03 -30.78
CA HIS A 613 -13.88 -5.66 -32.11
C HIS A 613 -12.61 -4.82 -32.00
N PHE A 614 -12.64 -3.79 -31.15
CA PHE A 614 -11.45 -3.00 -30.83
C PHE A 614 -10.32 -3.88 -30.27
N ALA A 615 -10.63 -4.79 -29.35
CA ALA A 615 -9.64 -5.73 -28.80
C ALA A 615 -8.99 -6.59 -29.89
N SER A 616 -9.77 -7.08 -30.86
CA SER A 616 -9.26 -7.89 -31.96
C SER A 616 -8.26 -7.12 -32.84
N ASP A 617 -8.52 -5.84 -33.11
CA ASP A 617 -7.60 -4.99 -33.87
C ASP A 617 -6.36 -4.61 -33.04
N LEU A 618 -6.53 -4.31 -31.75
CA LEU A 618 -5.42 -4.02 -30.84
C LEU A 618 -4.47 -5.21 -30.66
N ALA A 619 -5.00 -6.44 -30.65
CA ALA A 619 -4.21 -7.67 -30.51
C ALA A 619 -3.16 -7.82 -31.61
N ARG A 620 -3.38 -7.26 -32.80
CA ARG A 620 -2.40 -7.28 -33.91
C ARG A 620 -1.13 -6.49 -33.57
N LYS A 621 -1.18 -5.60 -32.57
CA LYS A 621 -0.05 -4.81 -32.07
C LYS A 621 0.65 -5.46 -30.86
N PHE A 622 0.34 -6.71 -30.52
CA PHE A 622 0.91 -7.39 -29.34
C PHE A 622 2.43 -7.54 -29.39
N SER A 623 3.05 -7.64 -30.56
CA SER A 623 4.50 -7.74 -30.69
C SER A 623 5.25 -6.43 -30.38
N THR A 624 4.54 -5.32 -30.17
CA THR A 624 5.13 -3.98 -29.99
C THR A 624 4.95 -3.40 -28.58
N LEU A 625 4.95 -4.25 -27.55
CA LEU A 625 4.75 -3.80 -26.16
C LEU A 625 5.80 -2.78 -25.71
N ALA A 626 7.07 -2.98 -26.10
CA ALA A 626 8.18 -2.11 -25.70
C ALA A 626 8.16 -0.71 -26.35
N GLU A 627 7.40 -0.50 -27.41
CA GLU A 627 7.25 0.83 -28.03
C GLU A 627 6.46 1.78 -27.13
N ASP A 628 5.52 1.23 -26.37
CA ASP A 628 4.72 1.99 -25.41
C ASP A 628 4.33 1.12 -24.21
N PRO A 629 5.16 1.11 -23.15
CA PRO A 629 4.92 0.30 -21.96
C PRO A 629 3.58 0.59 -21.27
N ASP A 630 3.07 1.82 -21.34
CA ASP A 630 1.76 2.17 -20.77
C ASP A 630 0.58 1.50 -21.51
N LEU A 631 0.77 1.10 -22.77
CA LEU A 631 -0.20 0.30 -23.54
C LEU A 631 0.01 -1.22 -23.39
N ALA A 632 1.05 -1.66 -22.67
CA ALA A 632 1.42 -3.07 -22.64
C ALA A 632 0.30 -3.94 -22.06
N LEU A 633 -0.40 -3.48 -21.02
CA LEU A 633 -1.51 -4.22 -20.43
C LEU A 633 -2.71 -4.30 -21.38
N ALA A 634 -3.08 -3.20 -22.03
CA ALA A 634 -4.18 -3.16 -22.99
C ALA A 634 -3.93 -4.12 -24.18
N LYS A 635 -2.74 -4.05 -24.77
CA LYS A 635 -2.30 -4.94 -25.86
C LYS A 635 -2.27 -6.40 -25.40
N SER A 636 -1.85 -6.66 -24.16
CA SER A 636 -1.80 -8.02 -23.60
C SER A 636 -3.19 -8.59 -23.32
N ILE A 637 -4.14 -7.79 -22.83
CA ILE A 637 -5.54 -8.20 -22.63
C ILE A 637 -6.18 -8.52 -23.99
N ALA A 638 -5.95 -7.66 -24.99
CA ALA A 638 -6.38 -7.90 -26.35
C ALA A 638 -5.82 -9.22 -26.91
N ALA A 639 -4.51 -9.47 -26.74
CA ALA A 639 -3.88 -10.74 -27.12
C ALA A 639 -4.42 -11.95 -26.34
N ALA A 640 -4.71 -11.78 -25.05
CA ALA A 640 -5.29 -12.85 -24.22
C ALA A 640 -6.65 -13.29 -24.75
N LYS A 641 -7.47 -12.33 -25.20
CA LYS A 641 -8.77 -12.59 -25.84
C LYS A 641 -8.64 -13.22 -27.23
N ALA A 642 -7.62 -12.85 -28.02
CA ALA A 642 -7.50 -13.22 -29.43
C ALA A 642 -6.65 -14.47 -29.71
N TYR A 643 -5.53 -14.65 -29.01
CA TYR A 643 -4.50 -15.65 -29.31
C TYR A 643 -4.35 -16.72 -28.21
N GLY A 644 -4.84 -16.46 -27.00
CA GLY A 644 -4.82 -17.42 -25.90
C GLY A 644 -3.48 -17.49 -25.15
N ILE A 645 -3.43 -18.35 -24.13
CA ILE A 645 -2.38 -18.30 -23.10
C ILE A 645 -1.00 -18.75 -23.58
N SER A 646 -0.93 -19.62 -24.60
CA SER A 646 0.35 -20.11 -25.14
C SER A 646 1.20 -18.99 -25.74
N GLU A 647 0.56 -18.05 -26.43
CA GLU A 647 1.22 -16.88 -27.00
C GLU A 647 1.71 -15.94 -25.89
N LEU A 648 0.88 -15.72 -24.87
CA LEU A 648 1.24 -14.90 -23.71
C LEU A 648 2.39 -15.51 -22.91
N ALA A 649 2.39 -16.81 -22.67
CA ALA A 649 3.47 -17.50 -21.97
C ALA A 649 4.81 -17.36 -22.73
N SER A 650 4.77 -17.57 -24.04
CA SER A 650 5.93 -17.39 -24.92
C SER A 650 6.46 -15.95 -24.89
N ALA A 651 5.56 -14.96 -24.91
CA ALA A 651 5.92 -13.55 -24.79
C ALA A 651 6.51 -13.24 -23.40
N ALA A 652 5.90 -13.72 -22.32
CA ALA A 652 6.40 -13.51 -20.96
C ALA A 652 7.83 -14.04 -20.79
N ASP A 653 8.15 -15.20 -21.36
CA ASP A 653 9.50 -15.77 -21.32
C ASP A 653 10.51 -15.02 -22.20
N LYS A 654 10.05 -14.38 -23.27
CA LYS A 654 10.88 -13.55 -24.15
C LYS A 654 11.20 -12.18 -23.54
N TYR A 655 10.24 -11.53 -22.87
CA TYR A 655 10.46 -10.22 -22.25
C TYR A 655 11.19 -10.38 -20.91
N THR A 656 12.46 -9.95 -20.88
CA THR A 656 13.28 -9.88 -19.66
C THR A 656 13.05 -8.60 -18.86
N ASP A 657 12.21 -7.69 -19.36
CA ASP A 657 11.80 -6.48 -18.66
C ASP A 657 10.63 -6.81 -17.74
N ASP A 658 10.83 -6.64 -16.42
CA ASP A 658 9.81 -6.95 -15.42
C ASP A 658 8.56 -6.08 -15.60
N GLU A 659 8.66 -4.84 -16.08
CA GLU A 659 7.52 -3.94 -16.33
C GLU A 659 6.54 -4.55 -17.34
N ILE A 660 7.05 -4.95 -18.50
CA ILE A 660 6.23 -5.53 -19.57
C ILE A 660 5.78 -6.94 -19.18
N ARG A 661 6.67 -7.73 -18.59
CA ARG A 661 6.40 -9.12 -18.22
C ARG A 661 5.23 -9.23 -17.24
N VAL A 662 5.16 -8.42 -16.19
CA VAL A 662 4.03 -8.48 -15.24
C VAL A 662 2.70 -8.07 -15.88
N ARG A 663 2.69 -7.19 -16.90
CA ARG A 663 1.47 -6.87 -17.66
C ARG A 663 0.98 -8.02 -18.53
N ILE A 664 1.90 -8.75 -19.16
CA ILE A 664 1.57 -9.97 -19.91
C ILE A 664 0.97 -11.01 -18.95
N ILE A 665 1.61 -11.23 -17.80
CA ILE A 665 1.12 -12.18 -16.79
C ILE A 665 -0.28 -11.77 -16.31
N ALA A 666 -0.48 -10.50 -15.90
CA ALA A 666 -1.77 -9.99 -15.46
C ALA A 666 -2.89 -10.25 -16.48
N ALA A 667 -2.58 -10.06 -17.78
CA ALA A 667 -3.53 -10.28 -18.86
C ALA A 667 -3.92 -11.75 -19.06
N MET A 668 -3.17 -12.74 -18.55
CA MET A 668 -3.55 -14.15 -18.64
C MET A 668 -4.90 -14.44 -17.95
N GLY A 669 -5.33 -13.62 -16.99
CA GLY A 669 -6.67 -13.71 -16.39
C GLY A 669 -7.82 -13.44 -17.39
N TRP A 670 -7.51 -12.83 -18.54
CA TRP A 670 -8.46 -12.52 -19.61
C TRP A 670 -8.53 -13.59 -20.72
N CYS A 671 -7.78 -14.69 -20.59
CA CYS A 671 -7.85 -15.80 -21.53
C CYS A 671 -9.19 -16.57 -21.47
N SER A 672 -9.40 -17.43 -22.47
CA SER A 672 -10.58 -18.30 -22.55
C SER A 672 -10.59 -19.36 -21.42
N PRO A 673 -11.76 -19.90 -21.01
CA PRO A 673 -11.82 -20.94 -19.98
C PRO A 673 -10.98 -22.19 -20.27
N SER A 674 -10.81 -22.55 -21.54
CA SER A 674 -9.94 -23.66 -21.96
C SER A 674 -8.46 -23.37 -21.69
N ASP A 675 -8.05 -22.12 -21.89
CA ASP A 675 -6.67 -21.67 -21.68
C ASP A 675 -6.33 -21.49 -20.20
N LEU A 676 -7.29 -21.04 -19.39
CA LEU A 676 -7.06 -20.74 -17.97
C LEU A 676 -6.57 -21.96 -17.16
N LYS A 677 -6.83 -23.18 -17.63
CA LYS A 677 -6.27 -24.42 -17.04
C LYS A 677 -4.75 -24.40 -16.98
N SER A 678 -4.10 -23.82 -17.99
CA SER A 678 -2.64 -23.77 -18.10
C SER A 678 -1.99 -22.79 -17.11
N VAL A 679 -2.76 -21.87 -16.48
CA VAL A 679 -2.24 -20.94 -15.47
C VAL A 679 -1.54 -21.70 -14.35
N PHE A 680 -2.15 -22.79 -13.88
CA PHE A 680 -1.55 -23.59 -12.82
C PHE A 680 -0.24 -24.25 -13.25
N GLU A 681 -0.19 -24.80 -14.47
CA GLU A 681 1.05 -25.39 -15.00
C GLU A 681 2.17 -24.35 -15.17
N LEU A 682 1.82 -23.10 -15.51
CA LEU A 682 2.78 -22.00 -15.64
C LEU A 682 3.31 -21.52 -14.29
N ILE A 683 2.48 -21.58 -13.23
CA ILE A 683 2.93 -21.36 -11.85
C ILE A 683 3.88 -22.48 -11.42
N ASP A 684 3.50 -23.73 -11.64
CA ASP A 684 4.30 -24.91 -11.25
C ASP A 684 5.66 -24.93 -11.97
N LYS A 685 5.74 -24.45 -13.22
CA LYS A 685 6.98 -24.31 -14.01
C LYS A 685 7.81 -23.07 -13.64
N GLY A 686 7.28 -22.13 -12.86
CA GLY A 686 7.94 -20.87 -12.53
C GLY A 686 7.91 -19.81 -13.65
N THR A 687 7.15 -20.02 -14.74
CA THR A 687 6.88 -18.97 -15.73
C THR A 687 6.06 -17.85 -15.10
N ILE A 688 5.08 -18.19 -14.27
CA ILE A 688 4.44 -17.22 -13.37
C ILE A 688 5.14 -17.40 -12.02
N ARG A 689 5.88 -16.40 -11.57
CA ARG A 689 6.54 -16.46 -10.25
C ARG A 689 5.49 -16.41 -9.15
N LYS A 690 5.84 -16.86 -7.94
CA LYS A 690 4.90 -16.90 -6.81
C LYS A 690 4.25 -15.54 -6.54
N GLN A 691 5.02 -14.46 -6.53
CA GLN A 691 4.50 -13.11 -6.33
C GLN A 691 3.61 -12.62 -7.48
N ASP A 692 3.82 -13.12 -8.71
CA ASP A 692 3.12 -12.66 -9.91
C ASP A 692 1.74 -13.32 -10.08
N MET A 693 1.48 -14.44 -9.40
CA MET A 693 0.17 -15.13 -9.49
C MET A 693 -0.98 -14.23 -9.03
N LEU A 694 -0.69 -13.31 -8.08
CA LEU A 694 -1.62 -12.29 -7.61
C LEU A 694 -2.20 -11.48 -8.78
N TYR A 695 -1.38 -11.10 -9.77
CA TYR A 695 -1.84 -10.30 -10.89
C TYR A 695 -2.85 -11.04 -11.78
N VAL A 696 -2.66 -12.35 -11.97
CA VAL A 696 -3.57 -13.21 -12.75
C VAL A 696 -4.89 -13.37 -12.01
N PHE A 697 -4.83 -13.74 -10.74
CA PHE A 697 -6.02 -14.03 -9.93
C PHE A 697 -6.82 -12.78 -9.58
N SER A 698 -6.20 -11.60 -9.52
CA SER A 698 -6.91 -10.31 -9.41
C SER A 698 -7.71 -9.96 -10.67
N ASN A 699 -7.20 -10.28 -11.86
CA ASN A 699 -7.83 -9.92 -13.13
C ASN A 699 -8.89 -10.93 -13.60
N MET A 700 -8.75 -12.20 -13.21
CA MET A 700 -9.61 -13.28 -13.70
C MET A 700 -11.11 -13.12 -13.34
N PRO A 701 -11.50 -12.66 -12.13
CA PRO A 701 -12.92 -12.41 -11.81
C PRO A 701 -13.53 -11.26 -12.63
N ALA A 702 -12.72 -10.28 -13.03
CA ALA A 702 -13.16 -9.17 -13.87
C ALA A 702 -13.55 -9.66 -15.27
N ASN A 703 -12.81 -10.61 -15.85
CA ASN A 703 -13.15 -11.28 -17.11
C ASN A 703 -14.46 -12.09 -16.97
N PRO A 704 -15.57 -11.70 -17.63
CA PRO A 704 -16.83 -12.43 -17.53
C PRO A 704 -16.73 -13.92 -17.92
N LYS A 705 -15.83 -14.25 -18.85
CA LYS A 705 -15.58 -15.64 -19.27
C LYS A 705 -14.75 -16.42 -18.24
N GLY A 706 -13.95 -15.74 -17.42
CA GLY A 706 -13.06 -16.36 -16.42
C GLY A 706 -13.74 -16.71 -15.09
N ARG A 707 -14.91 -16.14 -14.80
CA ARG A 707 -15.63 -16.28 -13.50
C ARG A 707 -15.92 -17.74 -13.14
N ASP A 708 -16.44 -18.51 -14.09
CA ASP A 708 -16.81 -19.91 -13.86
C ASP A 708 -15.58 -20.79 -13.58
N PHE A 709 -14.49 -20.52 -14.29
CA PHE A 709 -13.23 -21.20 -14.08
C PHE A 709 -12.66 -20.87 -12.69
N PHE A 710 -12.62 -19.59 -12.32
CA PHE A 710 -12.16 -19.16 -10.99
C PHE A 710 -12.99 -19.83 -9.89
N PHE A 711 -14.32 -19.76 -9.97
CA PHE A 711 -15.21 -20.36 -8.98
C PHE A 711 -15.01 -21.88 -8.85
N SER A 712 -14.88 -22.58 -9.97
CA SER A 712 -14.68 -24.05 -9.98
C SER A 712 -13.32 -24.46 -9.39
N ASN A 713 -12.34 -23.56 -9.37
CA ASN A 713 -10.99 -23.81 -8.86
C ASN A 713 -10.66 -23.00 -7.60
N ILE A 714 -11.65 -22.39 -6.95
CA ILE A 714 -11.41 -21.45 -5.84
C ILE A 714 -10.63 -22.09 -4.69
N ASP A 715 -10.84 -23.37 -4.37
CA ASP A 715 -10.06 -24.08 -3.33
C ASP A 715 -8.57 -24.13 -3.69
N ARG A 716 -8.25 -24.44 -4.96
CA ARG A 716 -6.87 -24.52 -5.43
C ARG A 716 -6.22 -23.15 -5.46
N ILE A 717 -6.95 -22.12 -5.91
CA ILE A 717 -6.47 -20.74 -5.96
C ILE A 717 -6.19 -20.23 -4.53
N VAL A 718 -7.12 -20.44 -3.60
CA VAL A 718 -6.95 -20.05 -2.20
C VAL A 718 -5.79 -20.78 -1.55
N ALA A 719 -5.64 -22.10 -1.78
CA ALA A 719 -4.51 -22.86 -1.23
C ALA A 719 -3.15 -22.36 -1.76
N LEU A 720 -3.05 -22.03 -3.05
CA LEU A 720 -1.83 -21.45 -3.64
C LEU A 720 -1.52 -20.07 -3.05
N MET A 721 -2.53 -19.21 -2.95
CA MET A 721 -2.39 -17.87 -2.38
C MET A 721 -2.01 -17.92 -0.90
N GLU A 722 -2.66 -18.76 -0.10
CA GLU A 722 -2.37 -18.94 1.32
C GLU A 722 -0.95 -19.43 1.56
N HIS A 723 -0.46 -20.39 0.76
CA HIS A 723 0.89 -20.89 0.88
C HIS A 723 1.96 -19.87 0.44
N ALA A 724 1.72 -19.15 -0.66
CA ALA A 724 2.69 -18.20 -1.19
C ALA A 724 2.74 -16.87 -0.43
N PHE A 725 1.62 -16.48 0.18
CA PHE A 725 1.44 -15.18 0.85
C PHE A 725 1.01 -15.35 2.31
N GLU A 726 1.48 -16.40 2.96
CA GLU A 726 1.25 -16.67 4.39
C GLU A 726 1.64 -15.45 5.24
N GLY A 727 0.82 -15.10 6.24
CA GLY A 727 1.03 -13.93 7.09
C GLY A 727 0.70 -12.58 6.43
N THR A 728 0.23 -12.56 5.18
CA THR A 728 -0.17 -11.32 4.50
C THR A 728 -1.69 -11.25 4.29
N GLY A 729 -2.19 -10.04 4.01
CA GLY A 729 -3.59 -9.81 3.66
C GLY A 729 -4.00 -10.16 2.21
N TYR A 730 -3.09 -10.68 1.36
CA TYR A 730 -3.36 -10.81 -0.08
C TYR A 730 -4.48 -11.80 -0.42
N THR A 731 -4.53 -12.95 0.25
CA THR A 731 -5.62 -13.92 0.05
C THR A 731 -6.98 -13.31 0.39
N SER A 732 -7.03 -12.51 1.47
CA SER A 732 -8.21 -11.75 1.88
C SER A 732 -8.66 -10.77 0.78
N ARG A 733 -7.73 -9.96 0.26
CA ARG A 733 -8.01 -8.96 -0.80
C ARG A 733 -8.49 -9.59 -2.11
N ILE A 734 -7.93 -10.75 -2.50
CA ILE A 734 -8.40 -11.49 -3.68
C ILE A 734 -9.85 -11.94 -3.50
N LEU A 735 -10.19 -12.51 -2.34
CA LEU A 735 -11.55 -12.97 -2.07
C LEU A 735 -12.55 -11.80 -2.02
N GLU A 736 -12.17 -10.70 -1.38
CA GLU A 736 -12.96 -9.47 -1.33
C GLU A 736 -13.33 -8.97 -2.72
N THR A 737 -12.35 -8.96 -3.64
CA THR A 737 -12.54 -8.47 -5.01
C THR A 737 -13.28 -9.48 -5.89
N ALA A 738 -13.01 -10.78 -5.71
CA ALA A 738 -13.57 -11.83 -6.56
C ALA A 738 -15.03 -12.13 -6.25
N ILE A 739 -15.40 -12.26 -4.97
CA ILE A 739 -16.73 -12.71 -4.53
C ILE A 739 -17.88 -11.92 -5.19
N PRO A 740 -17.84 -10.57 -5.26
CA PRO A 740 -18.88 -9.79 -5.93
C PRO A 740 -19.11 -10.21 -7.37
N TYR A 741 -18.05 -10.42 -8.17
CA TYR A 741 -18.19 -10.83 -9.56
C TYR A 741 -18.67 -12.27 -9.72
N LEU A 742 -18.16 -13.17 -8.89
CA LEU A 742 -18.52 -14.59 -8.94
C LEU A 742 -19.99 -14.80 -8.57
N GLY A 743 -20.49 -14.04 -7.57
CA GLY A 743 -21.82 -14.23 -7.01
C GLY A 743 -22.98 -13.67 -7.83
N LEU A 744 -22.73 -12.81 -8.84
CA LEU A 744 -23.79 -12.16 -9.62
C LEU A 744 -24.79 -13.15 -10.24
N ALA A 745 -24.29 -14.26 -10.81
CA ALA A 745 -25.12 -15.26 -11.48
C ALA A 745 -25.44 -16.49 -10.60
N ARG A 746 -24.82 -16.63 -9.43
CA ARG A 746 -24.86 -17.85 -8.58
C ARG A 746 -24.70 -17.52 -7.09
N TYR A 747 -25.54 -16.61 -6.60
CA TYR A 747 -25.42 -16.05 -5.26
C TYR A 747 -25.35 -17.10 -4.14
N GLU A 748 -26.28 -18.06 -4.11
CA GLU A 748 -26.32 -19.07 -3.05
C GLU A 748 -25.09 -20.00 -3.08
N ASP A 749 -24.62 -20.37 -4.27
CA ASP A 749 -23.45 -21.22 -4.43
C ASP A 749 -22.17 -20.51 -3.97
N VAL A 750 -22.00 -19.24 -4.33
CA VAL A 750 -20.85 -18.43 -3.90
C VAL A 750 -20.89 -18.16 -2.40
N LYS A 751 -22.05 -17.86 -1.84
CA LYS A 751 -22.22 -17.70 -0.40
C LYS A 751 -21.84 -18.97 0.35
N LYS A 752 -22.40 -20.12 -0.06
CA LYS A 752 -22.06 -21.42 0.52
C LYS A 752 -20.57 -21.73 0.39
N LYS A 753 -19.97 -21.45 -0.77
CA LYS A 753 -18.55 -21.71 -1.02
C LYS A 753 -17.65 -20.81 -0.17
N ALA A 754 -17.98 -19.54 -0.04
CA ALA A 754 -17.28 -18.59 0.80
C ALA A 754 -17.26 -19.04 2.27
N GLU A 755 -18.39 -19.56 2.79
CA GLU A 755 -18.45 -20.14 4.13
C GLU A 755 -17.60 -21.42 4.26
N GLN A 756 -17.57 -22.27 3.23
CA GLN A 756 -16.76 -23.50 3.25
C GLN A 756 -15.26 -23.26 3.31
N ILE A 757 -14.77 -22.24 2.60
CA ILE A 757 -13.33 -21.92 2.56
C ILE A 757 -12.90 -21.02 3.72
N ARG A 758 -13.83 -20.46 4.49
CA ARG A 758 -13.57 -19.43 5.51
C ARG A 758 -12.51 -19.87 6.51
N LYS A 759 -11.50 -19.01 6.70
CA LYS A 759 -10.50 -19.11 7.76
C LYS A 759 -10.29 -17.76 8.43
N PRO A 760 -9.79 -17.71 9.68
CA PRO A 760 -9.47 -16.47 10.36
C PRO A 760 -8.64 -15.51 9.50
N SER A 761 -7.57 -16.00 8.84
CA SER A 761 -6.60 -15.22 8.06
C SER A 761 -7.15 -14.42 6.88
N TYR A 762 -8.32 -14.78 6.34
CA TYR A 762 -8.97 -14.03 5.24
C TYR A 762 -10.48 -13.84 5.44
N ASN A 763 -10.92 -13.90 6.69
CA ASN A 763 -12.32 -13.72 7.11
C ASN A 763 -12.87 -12.33 6.73
N VAL A 764 -12.04 -11.29 6.88
CA VAL A 764 -12.41 -9.89 6.57
C VAL A 764 -12.78 -9.75 5.09
N GLY A 765 -11.94 -10.25 4.19
CA GLY A 765 -12.18 -10.16 2.75
C GLY A 765 -13.41 -10.94 2.31
N ILE A 766 -13.68 -12.10 2.94
CA ILE A 766 -14.93 -12.84 2.70
C ILE A 766 -16.15 -12.00 3.12
N ASN A 767 -16.12 -11.38 4.30
CA ASN A 767 -17.24 -10.57 4.79
C ASN A 767 -17.50 -9.35 3.91
N LYS A 768 -16.45 -8.57 3.60
CA LYS A 768 -16.53 -7.40 2.72
C LYS A 768 -16.98 -7.80 1.30
N GLY A 769 -16.48 -8.93 0.78
CA GLY A 769 -16.87 -9.47 -0.52
C GLY A 769 -18.34 -9.88 -0.59
N LEU A 770 -18.85 -10.59 0.43
CA LEU A 770 -20.26 -10.98 0.51
C LEU A 770 -21.19 -9.78 0.68
N GLU A 771 -20.80 -8.80 1.50
CA GLU A 771 -21.56 -7.55 1.64
C GLU A 771 -21.59 -6.77 0.31
N THR A 772 -20.43 -6.62 -0.33
CA THR A 772 -20.33 -5.96 -1.64
C THR A 772 -21.18 -6.69 -2.67
N LEU A 773 -21.19 -8.02 -2.67
CA LEU A 773 -22.06 -8.83 -3.54
C LEU A 773 -23.54 -8.48 -3.34
N GLU A 774 -24.02 -8.36 -2.10
CA GLU A 774 -25.42 -7.99 -1.83
C GLU A 774 -25.76 -6.58 -2.32
N ILE A 775 -24.83 -5.64 -2.17
CA ILE A 775 -24.95 -4.27 -2.67
C ILE A 775 -25.04 -4.26 -4.20
N VAL A 776 -24.05 -4.84 -4.89
CA VAL A 776 -24.01 -4.80 -6.35
C VAL A 776 -25.12 -5.63 -6.99
N ARG A 777 -25.66 -6.65 -6.32
CA ARG A 777 -26.81 -7.42 -6.83
C ARG A 777 -28.08 -6.56 -6.92
N LYS A 778 -28.28 -5.64 -5.98
CA LYS A 778 -29.39 -4.66 -6.04
C LYS A 778 -29.25 -3.75 -7.25
N LEU A 779 -28.02 -3.36 -7.60
CA LEU A 779 -27.74 -2.56 -8.78
C LEU A 779 -27.83 -3.38 -10.07
N TYR A 780 -27.33 -4.61 -10.08
CA TYR A 780 -27.38 -5.53 -11.22
C TYR A 780 -28.80 -5.74 -11.74
N ASN A 781 -29.79 -5.80 -10.83
CA ASN A 781 -31.21 -5.93 -11.21
C ASN A 781 -31.82 -4.65 -11.79
N LYS A 782 -31.16 -3.49 -11.64
CA LYS A 782 -31.61 -2.18 -12.14
C LYS A 782 -30.90 -1.77 -13.44
N LEU A 783 -29.67 -2.27 -13.66
CA LEU A 783 -28.91 -2.13 -14.92
C LEU A 783 -29.52 -3.01 -16.02
#